data_AF-A0A0F0HWZ3-F1
#
_entry.id   AF-A0A0F0HWZ3-F1
#
_cell.length_a   1.000
_cell.length_b   1.000
_cell.length_c   1.000
_cell.angle_alpha   90.00
_cell.angle_beta   90.00
_cell.angle_gamma   90.00
#
_symmetry.space_group_name_H-M   'P 1'
#
loop_
_entity.id
_entity.type
_entity.pdbx_description
1 polymer ?
#
loop_
_entity_poly.entity_id
_entity_poly.type
_entity_poly.pdbx_seq_one_letter_code
_entity_poly.pdbx_strand_id
1 'polypeptide(L)'
;MTELALKDIHHVRIHPAIGFARVGNSTSSQGHFIGPEIPGVFAGPERKEYKDEDGRVKRQAARFRCFGYNEAGDRWVELKVGTDVKIDWTVHLVNKKACSQESPIGLGDGWRNRKDRKKPPTPEERRKLTIDPGPVTVSGPSKSTPPAYDQIILDGMAVPVVLGELRTDADGHVLVLGGSGAAGSPKNCPVDDPFNNNGWWDDTSDGSVDALVHLAGRQQPLKAERAWAVVTPPKYAPELDTVVTLWDRLTDFFASSEEIESHIPSYTLDIQPIFHRARMIQAVHMGAAGMHIGWPEPMYEYYLRRKIHSWLRRGPEYDPKLMPRMSTLSIDDGRLTERQLHFLDKWRDGNFIRDWNPAGSPPKPGITPEGLDRAALEACVGKSFCPGIEAGRFFLEPANWATPQRHFRFAKKVEPGDVTGRMALPWQADFRACATEWWPVPRPNQVIPQGDDRYLDWHRFWAEDLLGMAENWSKLGFVLSDAQGNHREVGRVTEDWVLRLTPGGPFPRPLPPGQWTSLSAEGPDSAVWQAPEQLTGVDLACYGRGELPPGEEHSWPLMLTDEDRSLEITVRCADPKALSVRFATPIGPEVAEDDTHRTGVIGSDAQVLRLDLPVEVMPDRFAHDGLWALRISAPGAAAAVAYQLTVATESGVRIGEAAVRRAPGGALTVTTELGDRRVHRVEVLAADGSAVRLEPTTGSAAGRFAVADPAGLGAAESTVRLRVAGASALGHPFVRERFLTVGR
;
A
#
# COMPACT_ATOMS: atom_id res chain seq x y z
N MET A 1 -16.03 -30.49 -28.40
CA MET A 1 -16.77 -31.21 -27.33
C MET A 1 -18.14 -30.58 -27.22
N THR A 2 -19.21 -31.38 -27.22
CA THR A 2 -20.58 -30.88 -27.03
C THR A 2 -20.71 -30.33 -25.62
N GLU A 3 -21.17 -29.08 -25.49
CA GLU A 3 -21.39 -28.40 -24.21
C GLU A 3 -22.36 -29.21 -23.34
N LEU A 4 -22.13 -29.25 -22.01
CA LEU A 4 -23.00 -29.98 -21.08
C LEU A 4 -24.35 -29.26 -20.97
N ALA A 5 -25.45 -29.94 -21.28
CA ALA A 5 -26.77 -29.32 -21.16
C ALA A 5 -27.17 -29.17 -19.67
N LEU A 6 -27.94 -28.12 -19.34
CA LEU A 6 -28.32 -27.81 -17.95
C LEU A 6 -29.04 -28.97 -17.24
N LYS A 7 -29.85 -29.73 -17.97
CA LYS A 7 -30.56 -30.91 -17.46
C LYS A 7 -29.64 -32.07 -17.07
N ASP A 8 -28.43 -32.11 -17.62
CA ASP A 8 -27.44 -33.17 -17.41
C ASP A 8 -26.46 -32.81 -16.27
N ILE A 9 -26.67 -31.66 -15.60
CA ILE A 9 -25.88 -31.24 -14.44
C ILE A 9 -26.27 -32.10 -13.23
N HIS A 10 -25.28 -32.82 -12.70
CA HIS A 10 -25.41 -33.64 -11.51
C HIS A 10 -24.98 -32.89 -10.25
N HIS A 11 -23.85 -32.16 -10.31
CA HIS A 11 -23.31 -31.40 -9.19
C HIS A 11 -22.74 -30.05 -9.64
N VAL A 12 -22.61 -29.12 -8.70
CA VAL A 12 -22.07 -27.77 -8.96
C VAL A 12 -20.87 -27.55 -8.06
N ARG A 13 -19.82 -26.88 -8.57
CA ARG A 13 -18.68 -26.43 -7.78
C ARG A 13 -18.43 -24.94 -7.99
N ILE A 14 -17.91 -24.29 -6.96
CA ILE A 14 -17.49 -22.88 -7.03
C ILE A 14 -15.98 -22.81 -7.34
N HIS A 15 -15.61 -22.00 -8.32
CA HIS A 15 -14.22 -21.74 -8.69
C HIS A 15 -13.91 -20.23 -8.70
N PRO A 16 -12.71 -19.78 -8.24
CA PRO A 16 -11.65 -20.62 -7.68
C PRO A 16 -12.07 -21.28 -6.37
N ALA A 17 -11.49 -22.44 -6.05
CA ALA A 17 -11.76 -23.15 -4.81
C ALA A 17 -11.31 -22.34 -3.58
N ILE A 18 -10.21 -21.59 -3.74
CA ILE A 18 -9.71 -20.61 -2.79
C ILE A 18 -9.41 -19.33 -3.57
N GLY A 19 -10.21 -18.30 -3.35
CA GLY A 19 -10.04 -17.00 -3.99
C GLY A 19 -9.36 -15.99 -3.06
N PHE A 20 -8.44 -15.20 -3.62
CA PHE A 20 -7.68 -14.19 -2.88
C PHE A 20 -8.13 -12.78 -3.23
N ALA A 21 -8.77 -12.13 -2.27
CA ALA A 21 -9.06 -10.70 -2.29
C ALA A 21 -7.95 -9.96 -1.55
N ARG A 22 -7.71 -8.69 -1.91
CA ARG A 22 -6.69 -7.85 -1.26
C ARG A 22 -7.28 -6.55 -0.77
N VAL A 23 -6.89 -6.18 0.45
CA VAL A 23 -7.32 -4.93 1.08
C VAL A 23 -6.88 -3.72 0.26
N GLY A 24 -7.63 -2.62 0.39
CA GLY A 24 -7.38 -1.37 -0.32
C GLY A 24 -8.24 -0.26 0.24
N ASN A 25 -7.66 0.91 0.52
CA ASN A 25 -8.36 2.01 1.18
C ASN A 25 -9.17 2.90 0.22
N SER A 26 -9.18 2.61 -1.09
CA SER A 26 -9.94 3.37 -2.08
C SER A 26 -11.45 3.27 -1.85
N THR A 27 -12.10 4.44 -1.73
CA THR A 27 -13.56 4.58 -1.63
C THR A 27 -14.24 4.91 -2.96
N SER A 28 -13.44 5.13 -4.02
CA SER A 28 -13.96 5.39 -5.37
C SER A 28 -14.85 4.25 -5.89
N SER A 29 -15.82 4.58 -6.74
CA SER A 29 -16.67 3.60 -7.45
C SER A 29 -15.85 2.66 -8.35
N GLN A 30 -14.72 3.16 -8.89
CA GLN A 30 -13.70 2.42 -9.64
C GLN A 30 -12.54 1.97 -8.75
N GLY A 31 -12.75 1.95 -7.43
CA GLY A 31 -11.76 1.66 -6.40
C GLY A 31 -11.38 0.19 -6.25
N HIS A 32 -11.64 -0.63 -7.26
CA HIS A 32 -11.34 -2.05 -7.25
C HIS A 32 -11.08 -2.60 -8.65
N PHE A 33 -10.45 -3.77 -8.71
CA PHE A 33 -10.25 -4.56 -9.93
C PHE A 33 -10.38 -6.05 -9.60
N ILE A 34 -10.60 -6.89 -10.61
CA ILE A 34 -10.72 -8.35 -10.42
C ILE A 34 -9.32 -8.97 -10.41
N GLY A 35 -9.08 -9.93 -9.52
CA GLY A 35 -7.84 -10.70 -9.47
C GLY A 35 -7.63 -11.62 -10.68
N PRO A 36 -6.52 -12.37 -10.72
CA PRO A 36 -6.16 -13.23 -11.84
C PRO A 36 -7.11 -14.42 -11.99
N GLU A 37 -7.51 -14.68 -13.24
CA GLU A 37 -8.43 -15.76 -13.61
C GLU A 37 -7.88 -16.71 -14.68
N ILE A 38 -6.72 -16.38 -15.25
CA ILE A 38 -6.04 -17.17 -16.27
C ILE A 38 -4.60 -17.39 -15.81
N PRO A 39 -4.11 -18.64 -15.74
CA PRO A 39 -2.73 -18.93 -15.34
C PRO A 39 -1.71 -18.18 -16.20
N GLY A 40 -0.68 -17.62 -15.56
CA GLY A 40 0.35 -16.81 -16.22
C GLY A 40 -0.12 -15.45 -16.78
N VAL A 41 -1.39 -15.06 -16.56
CA VAL A 41 -1.89 -13.72 -16.90
C VAL A 41 -2.07 -12.92 -15.63
N PHE A 42 -1.25 -11.88 -15.47
CA PHE A 42 -1.38 -10.95 -14.35
C PHE A 42 -2.66 -10.14 -14.48
N ALA A 43 -3.36 -9.97 -13.35
CA ALA A 43 -4.51 -9.11 -13.29
C ALA A 43 -4.14 -7.73 -12.75
N GLY A 44 -4.87 -6.74 -13.24
CA GLY A 44 -4.72 -5.36 -12.83
C GLY A 44 -5.85 -4.50 -13.37
N PRO A 45 -5.95 -3.26 -12.88
CA PRO A 45 -6.81 -2.26 -13.51
C PRO A 45 -6.35 -2.02 -14.96
N GLU A 46 -7.28 -1.71 -15.86
CA GLU A 46 -7.01 -1.59 -17.32
C GLU A 46 -5.85 -0.64 -17.65
N ARG A 47 -5.68 0.42 -16.86
CA ARG A 47 -4.63 1.44 -17.03
C ARG A 47 -3.40 1.22 -16.16
N LYS A 48 -3.27 0.07 -15.49
CA LYS A 48 -2.24 -0.22 -14.48
C LYS A 48 -2.21 0.79 -13.31
N GLU A 49 -3.32 1.50 -13.09
CA GLU A 49 -3.51 2.45 -11.99
C GLU A 49 -3.99 1.72 -10.73
N TYR A 50 -3.07 1.16 -9.94
CA TYR A 50 -3.39 0.41 -8.70
C TYR A 50 -3.82 1.31 -7.52
N LYS A 51 -3.81 2.63 -7.72
CA LYS A 51 -4.36 3.61 -6.80
C LYS A 51 -5.39 4.48 -7.51
N ASP A 52 -6.33 5.04 -6.74
CA ASP A 52 -7.28 6.03 -7.26
C ASP A 52 -6.62 7.42 -7.40
N GLU A 53 -7.39 8.41 -7.85
CA GLU A 53 -6.91 9.79 -8.03
C GLU A 53 -6.49 10.42 -6.69
N ASP A 54 -7.15 9.98 -5.62
CA ASP A 54 -6.82 10.24 -4.22
C ASP A 54 -5.80 9.24 -3.69
N GLY A 55 -5.03 8.56 -4.56
CA GLY A 55 -3.86 7.71 -4.27
C GLY A 55 -4.05 6.75 -3.10
N ARG A 56 -5.30 6.35 -2.91
CA ARG A 56 -5.71 5.23 -2.09
C ARG A 56 -5.58 3.98 -2.93
N VAL A 57 -5.11 2.90 -2.32
CA VAL A 57 -4.92 1.61 -2.97
C VAL A 57 -6.28 1.03 -3.35
N LYS A 58 -6.42 0.63 -4.61
CA LYS A 58 -7.61 -0.08 -5.10
C LYS A 58 -7.65 -1.49 -4.52
N ARG A 59 -8.85 -1.94 -4.13
CA ARG A 59 -9.09 -3.31 -3.66
C ARG A 59 -8.94 -4.31 -4.80
N GLN A 60 -8.34 -5.47 -4.54
CA GLN A 60 -8.44 -6.60 -5.47
C GLN A 60 -9.62 -7.47 -5.04
N ALA A 61 -10.59 -7.67 -5.94
CA ALA A 61 -11.71 -8.56 -5.73
C ALA A 61 -11.37 -10.00 -6.15
N ALA A 62 -11.77 -10.97 -5.34
CA ALA A 62 -11.83 -12.36 -5.77
C ALA A 62 -13.18 -12.62 -6.45
N ARG A 63 -13.17 -12.96 -7.74
CA ARG A 63 -14.40 -13.34 -8.47
C ARG A 63 -14.60 -14.84 -8.42
N PHE A 64 -15.78 -15.27 -8.00
CA PHE A 64 -16.19 -16.67 -7.94
C PHE A 64 -17.32 -16.97 -8.91
N ARG A 65 -17.22 -18.14 -9.55
CA ARG A 65 -18.13 -18.62 -10.59
C ARG A 65 -18.64 -20.01 -10.21
N CYS A 66 -19.87 -20.33 -10.62
CA CYS A 66 -20.41 -21.68 -10.49
C CYS A 66 -20.20 -22.45 -11.79
N PHE A 67 -19.72 -23.68 -11.67
CA PHE A 67 -19.63 -24.63 -12.79
C PHE A 67 -20.50 -25.84 -12.49
N GLY A 68 -21.38 -26.19 -13.43
CA GLY A 68 -22.16 -27.42 -13.41
C GLY A 68 -21.37 -28.56 -14.04
N TYR A 69 -21.39 -29.73 -13.42
CA TYR A 69 -20.66 -30.93 -13.85
C TYR A 69 -21.62 -32.09 -14.08
N ASN A 70 -21.27 -32.96 -15.03
CA ASN A 70 -21.92 -34.27 -15.16
C ASN A 70 -21.60 -35.17 -13.95
N GLU A 71 -22.18 -36.37 -13.90
CA GLU A 71 -21.97 -37.30 -12.79
C GLU A 71 -20.48 -37.67 -12.60
N ALA A 72 -19.75 -37.92 -13.69
CA ALA A 72 -18.33 -38.28 -13.65
C ALA A 72 -17.39 -37.12 -13.26
N GLY A 73 -17.82 -35.87 -13.43
CA GLY A 73 -17.02 -34.67 -13.14
C GLY A 73 -15.98 -34.30 -14.21
N ASP A 74 -16.00 -34.95 -15.37
CA ASP A 74 -15.07 -34.74 -16.49
C ASP A 74 -15.60 -33.77 -17.56
N ARG A 75 -16.90 -33.49 -17.55
CA ARG A 75 -17.55 -32.47 -18.40
C ARG A 75 -18.18 -31.40 -17.54
N TRP A 76 -18.05 -30.16 -17.97
CA TRP A 76 -18.56 -29.00 -17.24
C TRP A 76 -19.14 -27.92 -18.16
N VAL A 77 -19.94 -27.05 -17.58
CA VAL A 77 -20.45 -25.80 -18.17
C VAL A 77 -20.45 -24.70 -17.12
N GLU A 78 -20.08 -23.48 -17.50
CA GLU A 78 -20.16 -22.31 -16.62
C GLU A 78 -21.64 -21.90 -16.45
N LEU A 79 -22.06 -21.63 -15.21
CA LEU A 79 -23.42 -21.23 -14.90
C LEU A 79 -23.48 -19.71 -14.72
N LYS A 80 -24.22 -19.06 -15.63
CA LYS A 80 -24.45 -17.62 -15.65
C LYS A 80 -25.91 -17.33 -15.40
N VAL A 81 -26.21 -16.31 -14.61
CA VAL A 81 -27.58 -15.90 -14.30
C VAL A 81 -28.32 -15.49 -15.57
N GLY A 82 -29.54 -15.99 -15.74
CA GLY A 82 -30.38 -15.75 -16.90
C GLY A 82 -31.78 -16.33 -16.70
N THR A 83 -32.53 -16.53 -17.78
CA THR A 83 -33.89 -17.08 -17.72
C THR A 83 -33.94 -18.46 -17.06
N ASP A 84 -32.93 -19.29 -17.32
CA ASP A 84 -32.90 -20.70 -16.88
C ASP A 84 -32.03 -20.95 -15.65
N VAL A 85 -31.30 -19.95 -15.17
CA VAL A 85 -30.31 -20.10 -14.09
C VAL A 85 -30.43 -18.93 -13.12
N LYS A 86 -30.62 -19.24 -11.84
CA LYS A 86 -30.51 -18.27 -10.74
C LYS A 86 -29.46 -18.76 -9.74
N ILE A 87 -28.63 -17.85 -9.25
CA ILE A 87 -27.59 -18.13 -8.27
C ILE A 87 -27.82 -17.20 -7.06
N ASP A 88 -27.98 -17.81 -5.89
CA ASP A 88 -28.01 -17.12 -4.61
C ASP A 88 -26.68 -17.39 -3.89
N TRP A 89 -25.88 -16.35 -3.68
CA TRP A 89 -24.58 -16.45 -3.03
C TRP A 89 -24.68 -16.10 -1.56
N THR A 90 -23.96 -16.84 -0.71
CA THR A 90 -23.76 -16.52 0.71
C THR A 90 -22.29 -16.54 1.04
N VAL A 91 -21.75 -15.45 1.58
CA VAL A 91 -20.35 -15.33 1.99
C VAL A 91 -20.28 -14.95 3.46
N HIS A 92 -19.41 -15.62 4.21
CA HIS A 92 -19.24 -15.37 5.65
C HIS A 92 -17.75 -15.13 5.94
N LEU A 93 -17.34 -13.86 5.96
CA LEU A 93 -15.96 -13.44 6.29
C LEU A 93 -15.83 -13.19 7.78
N VAL A 94 -14.77 -13.70 8.40
CA VAL A 94 -14.49 -13.52 9.83
C VAL A 94 -13.00 -13.26 10.06
N ASN A 95 -12.66 -12.45 11.06
CA ASN A 95 -11.29 -12.30 11.56
C ASN A 95 -11.19 -12.84 12.99
N LYS A 96 -10.41 -13.91 13.18
CA LYS A 96 -10.13 -14.54 14.49
C LYS A 96 -8.75 -14.21 15.04
N LYS A 97 -7.97 -13.32 14.42
CA LYS A 97 -6.54 -13.13 14.75
C LYS A 97 -6.33 -12.76 16.22
N ALA A 98 -7.12 -11.84 16.75
CA ALA A 98 -6.99 -11.34 18.12
C ALA A 98 -7.33 -12.41 19.19
N CYS A 99 -8.02 -13.50 18.82
CA CYS A 99 -8.37 -14.61 19.72
C CYS A 99 -7.67 -15.94 19.36
N SER A 100 -6.75 -15.90 18.39
CA SER A 100 -6.03 -17.06 17.89
C SER A 100 -4.73 -17.31 18.66
N GLN A 101 -4.14 -18.47 18.41
CA GLN A 101 -2.78 -18.74 18.84
C GLN A 101 -1.82 -17.75 18.18
N GLU A 102 -0.77 -17.41 18.90
CA GLU A 102 0.34 -16.61 18.40
C GLU A 102 0.98 -17.28 17.17
N SER A 103 1.53 -16.45 16.28
CA SER A 103 2.33 -16.95 15.14
C SER A 103 3.52 -17.76 15.68
N PRO A 104 3.77 -18.97 15.16
CA PRO A 104 4.71 -19.93 15.75
C PRO A 104 6.20 -19.56 15.61
N ILE A 105 6.52 -18.32 15.21
CA ILE A 105 7.83 -17.92 14.64
C ILE A 105 8.46 -16.77 15.43
N GLY A 106 7.72 -16.24 16.40
CA GLY A 106 8.18 -15.25 17.39
C GLY A 106 8.07 -15.74 18.83
N LEU A 107 8.41 -17.00 19.13
CA LEU A 107 8.49 -17.55 20.51
C LEU A 107 7.17 -17.75 21.28
N GLY A 108 6.06 -18.11 20.61
CA GLY A 108 4.77 -18.34 21.27
C GLY A 108 4.07 -19.64 20.91
N ASP A 109 3.89 -20.55 21.87
CA ASP A 109 2.81 -21.56 21.89
C ASP A 109 1.52 -20.98 22.55
N GLY A 110 1.52 -19.66 22.73
CA GLY A 110 0.51 -18.92 23.47
C GLY A 110 -0.70 -18.48 22.65
N TRP A 111 -1.62 -17.82 23.34
CA TRP A 111 -2.83 -17.22 22.77
C TRP A 111 -2.75 -15.70 22.88
N ARG A 112 -3.11 -14.99 21.81
CA ARG A 112 -3.15 -13.52 21.79
C ARG A 112 -4.22 -12.99 22.75
N ASN A 113 -3.97 -11.80 23.29
CA ASN A 113 -4.84 -11.07 24.23
C ASN A 113 -5.19 -11.85 25.51
N ARG A 114 -4.25 -12.67 26.00
CA ARG A 114 -4.43 -13.50 27.19
C ARG A 114 -3.42 -13.18 28.28
N LYS A 115 -3.94 -13.07 29.52
CA LYS A 115 -3.10 -12.96 30.72
C LYS A 115 -2.32 -14.26 30.97
N ASP A 116 -3.01 -15.40 30.93
CA ASP A 116 -2.39 -16.73 30.90
C ASP A 116 -2.29 -17.19 29.44
N ARG A 117 -1.13 -16.92 28.83
CA ARG A 117 -0.85 -17.21 27.41
C ARG A 117 -1.02 -18.69 27.06
N LYS A 118 -0.88 -19.62 28.00
CA LYS A 118 -1.00 -21.07 27.73
C LYS A 118 -2.44 -21.57 27.61
N LYS A 119 -3.42 -20.76 28.01
CA LYS A 119 -4.83 -21.15 28.01
C LYS A 119 -5.59 -20.45 26.88
N PRO A 120 -6.41 -21.19 26.10
CA PRO A 120 -7.27 -20.58 25.09
C PRO A 120 -8.26 -19.58 25.68
N PRO A 121 -8.68 -18.56 24.91
CA PRO A 121 -9.80 -17.71 25.27
C PRO A 121 -11.07 -18.54 25.50
N THR A 122 -11.79 -18.19 26.57
CA THR A 122 -13.13 -18.71 26.86
C THR A 122 -14.09 -18.32 25.73
N PRO A 123 -15.26 -18.98 25.61
CA PRO A 123 -16.24 -18.60 24.59
C PRO A 123 -16.66 -17.12 24.66
N GLU A 124 -16.73 -16.53 25.85
CA GLU A 124 -17.07 -15.11 26.01
C GLU A 124 -15.96 -14.19 25.53
N GLU A 125 -14.70 -14.49 25.88
CA GLU A 125 -13.55 -13.71 25.39
C GLU A 125 -13.39 -13.85 23.88
N ARG A 126 -13.60 -15.05 23.32
CA ARG A 126 -13.58 -15.26 21.86
C ARG A 126 -14.60 -14.39 21.16
N ARG A 127 -15.84 -14.31 21.67
CA ARG A 127 -16.87 -13.43 21.09
C ARG A 127 -16.46 -11.96 21.10
N LYS A 128 -15.77 -11.50 22.15
CA LYS A 128 -15.28 -10.12 22.24
C LYS A 128 -14.12 -9.85 21.27
N LEU A 129 -13.26 -10.83 21.05
CA LEU A 129 -12.02 -10.69 20.28
C LEU A 129 -12.14 -11.12 18.80
N THR A 130 -13.31 -11.59 18.37
CA THR A 130 -13.55 -12.00 16.97
C THR A 130 -14.34 -10.91 16.29
N ILE A 131 -13.99 -10.59 15.04
CA ILE A 131 -14.79 -9.73 14.17
C ILE A 131 -15.60 -10.66 13.27
N ASP A 132 -16.90 -10.76 13.53
CA ASP A 132 -17.84 -11.65 12.85
C ASP A 132 -19.15 -10.90 12.49
N PRO A 133 -19.23 -10.28 11.31
CA PRO A 133 -20.45 -9.60 10.84
C PRO A 133 -21.59 -10.56 10.48
N GLY A 134 -21.37 -11.88 10.56
CA GLY A 134 -22.29 -12.90 10.09
C GLY A 134 -22.27 -13.09 8.56
N PRO A 135 -23.04 -14.08 8.06
CA PRO A 135 -23.13 -14.36 6.63
C PRO A 135 -23.92 -13.27 5.88
N VAL A 136 -23.38 -12.84 4.74
CA VAL A 136 -24.01 -11.89 3.82
C VAL A 136 -24.47 -12.61 2.56
N THR A 137 -25.70 -12.33 2.11
CA THR A 137 -26.28 -12.95 0.91
C THR A 137 -26.49 -11.93 -0.21
N VAL A 138 -26.19 -12.31 -1.45
CA VAL A 138 -26.44 -11.51 -2.65
C VAL A 138 -26.93 -12.38 -3.80
N SER A 139 -27.89 -11.87 -4.56
CA SER A 139 -28.53 -12.61 -5.65
C SER A 139 -28.88 -11.70 -6.82
N GLY A 140 -28.81 -12.25 -8.03
CA GLY A 140 -29.10 -11.53 -9.27
C GLY A 140 -27.92 -10.74 -9.83
N PRO A 141 -28.02 -10.25 -11.08
CA PRO A 141 -26.92 -9.58 -11.77
C PRO A 141 -26.74 -8.14 -11.29
N SER A 142 -25.51 -7.65 -11.33
CA SER A 142 -25.15 -6.25 -11.08
C SER A 142 -25.67 -5.70 -9.75
N LYS A 143 -25.58 -6.50 -8.68
CA LYS A 143 -25.97 -6.12 -7.31
C LYS A 143 -24.76 -5.77 -6.46
N SER A 144 -25.01 -5.09 -5.36
CA SER A 144 -24.03 -4.80 -4.33
C SER A 144 -24.71 -4.85 -2.96
N THR A 145 -24.00 -5.35 -1.96
CA THR A 145 -24.48 -5.37 -0.58
C THR A 145 -23.93 -4.16 0.18
N PRO A 146 -24.56 -3.78 1.30
CA PRO A 146 -23.87 -2.97 2.30
C PRO A 146 -22.57 -3.65 2.75
N PRO A 147 -21.58 -2.88 3.26
CA PRO A 147 -20.39 -3.45 3.85
C PRO A 147 -20.72 -4.33 5.07
N ALA A 148 -20.04 -5.47 5.18
CA ALA A 148 -20.13 -6.40 6.30
C ALA A 148 -19.38 -5.82 7.49
N TYR A 149 -20.11 -5.49 8.55
CA TYR A 149 -19.66 -4.71 9.70
C TYR A 149 -19.89 -5.47 11.02
N ASP A 150 -18.90 -5.40 11.91
CA ASP A 150 -19.01 -5.86 13.30
C ASP A 150 -18.16 -4.97 14.23
N GLN A 151 -18.16 -5.27 15.53
CA GLN A 151 -17.33 -4.63 16.53
C GLN A 151 -16.41 -5.63 17.23
N ILE A 152 -15.14 -5.29 17.35
CA ILE A 152 -14.23 -5.98 18.26
C ILE A 152 -14.17 -5.25 19.60
N ILE A 153 -14.20 -5.99 20.70
CA ILE A 153 -14.02 -5.46 22.06
C ILE A 153 -12.61 -5.83 22.54
N LEU A 154 -11.70 -4.87 22.47
CA LEU A 154 -10.32 -4.97 22.95
C LEU A 154 -10.14 -4.09 24.18
N ASP A 155 -9.62 -4.69 25.26
CA ASP A 155 -9.38 -3.98 26.52
C ASP A 155 -10.59 -3.19 27.09
N GLY A 156 -11.79 -3.70 26.83
CA GLY A 156 -13.05 -3.08 27.27
C GLY A 156 -13.58 -1.97 26.35
N MET A 157 -12.91 -1.69 25.22
CA MET A 157 -13.34 -0.70 24.23
C MET A 157 -13.84 -1.39 22.97
N ALA A 158 -15.04 -1.02 22.52
CA ALA A 158 -15.62 -1.49 21.28
C ALA A 158 -15.09 -0.67 20.09
N VAL A 159 -14.57 -1.35 19.06
CA VAL A 159 -14.04 -0.72 17.85
C VAL A 159 -14.83 -1.20 16.63
N PRO A 160 -15.42 -0.28 15.84
CA PRO A 160 -16.09 -0.59 14.58
C PRO A 160 -15.11 -1.13 13.53
N VAL A 161 -15.40 -2.29 12.91
CA VAL A 161 -14.57 -2.88 11.85
C VAL A 161 -15.43 -3.38 10.68
N VAL A 162 -15.00 -3.09 9.45
CA VAL A 162 -15.62 -3.56 8.21
C VAL A 162 -14.71 -4.59 7.56
N LEU A 163 -15.20 -5.82 7.33
CA LEU A 163 -14.41 -6.89 6.72
C LEU A 163 -14.51 -6.98 5.21
N GLY A 164 -15.49 -6.30 4.60
CA GLY A 164 -15.65 -6.29 3.15
C GLY A 164 -17.06 -5.98 2.65
N GLU A 165 -17.28 -6.18 1.36
CA GLU A 165 -18.59 -6.07 0.71
C GLU A 165 -18.70 -7.11 -0.42
N LEU A 166 -19.93 -7.47 -0.80
CA LEU A 166 -20.17 -8.35 -1.94
C LEU A 166 -20.75 -7.57 -3.11
N ARG A 167 -20.33 -7.93 -4.32
CA ARG A 167 -20.96 -7.48 -5.57
C ARG A 167 -21.25 -8.67 -6.46
N THR A 168 -22.15 -8.48 -7.42
CA THR A 168 -22.30 -9.42 -8.53
C THR A 168 -22.06 -8.72 -9.87
N ASP A 169 -21.42 -9.41 -10.81
CA ASP A 169 -21.28 -8.91 -12.18
C ASP A 169 -22.56 -9.16 -13.01
N ALA A 170 -22.53 -8.79 -14.29
CA ALA A 170 -23.66 -8.95 -15.19
C ALA A 170 -24.04 -10.43 -15.43
N ASP A 171 -23.08 -11.34 -15.32
CA ASP A 171 -23.28 -12.79 -15.45
C ASP A 171 -23.72 -13.43 -14.11
N GLY A 172 -23.79 -12.64 -13.02
CA GLY A 172 -24.19 -13.10 -11.70
C GLY A 172 -23.09 -13.82 -10.91
N HIS A 173 -21.83 -13.70 -11.33
CA HIS A 173 -20.68 -14.12 -10.52
C HIS A 173 -20.56 -13.24 -9.28
N VAL A 174 -20.15 -13.80 -8.15
CA VAL A 174 -19.90 -12.98 -6.94
C VAL A 174 -18.48 -12.46 -6.94
N LEU A 175 -18.32 -11.18 -6.63
CA LEU A 175 -17.06 -10.53 -6.34
C LEU A 175 -16.99 -10.31 -4.83
N VAL A 176 -16.00 -10.91 -4.18
CA VAL A 176 -15.69 -10.66 -2.77
C VAL A 176 -14.64 -9.58 -2.69
N LEU A 177 -15.01 -8.41 -2.16
CA LEU A 177 -14.09 -7.32 -1.86
C LEU A 177 -13.79 -7.34 -0.37
N GLY A 178 -12.50 -7.32 -0.02
CA GLY A 178 -12.06 -7.26 1.38
C GLY A 178 -12.19 -5.88 2.02
N GLY A 179 -11.65 -5.78 3.23
CA GLY A 179 -11.55 -4.55 4.01
C GLY A 179 -10.69 -3.47 3.37
N SER A 180 -10.56 -2.36 4.11
CA SER A 180 -9.83 -1.16 3.71
C SER A 180 -8.32 -1.24 3.92
N GLY A 181 -7.84 -2.22 4.69
CA GLY A 181 -6.48 -2.34 5.17
C GLY A 181 -6.26 -1.58 6.49
N ALA A 182 -7.34 -1.35 7.23
CA ALA A 182 -7.31 -0.72 8.54
C ALA A 182 -6.73 -1.66 9.59
N ALA A 183 -5.96 -1.07 10.51
CA ALA A 183 -5.48 -1.71 11.72
C ALA A 183 -5.38 -0.67 12.82
N GLY A 184 -5.42 -1.10 14.08
CA GLY A 184 -5.26 -0.17 15.19
C GLY A 184 -5.28 -0.83 16.56
N SER A 185 -5.08 0.01 17.57
CA SER A 185 -5.21 -0.36 18.98
C SER A 185 -6.01 0.72 19.71
N PRO A 186 -7.14 0.41 20.38
CA PRO A 186 -7.93 1.42 21.08
C PRO A 186 -7.19 2.09 22.25
N LYS A 187 -6.08 1.50 22.72
CA LYS A 187 -5.21 2.07 23.76
C LYS A 187 -3.91 2.66 23.23
N ASN A 188 -3.75 2.74 21.90
CA ASN A 188 -2.49 3.11 21.25
C ASN A 188 -1.31 2.27 21.78
N CYS A 189 -1.52 0.95 21.94
CA CYS A 189 -0.44 0.04 22.29
C CYS A 189 0.66 0.10 21.21
N PRO A 190 1.95 0.02 21.58
CA PRO A 190 3.03 0.00 20.60
C PRO A 190 2.97 -1.26 19.72
N VAL A 191 3.68 -1.21 18.59
CA VAL A 191 3.91 -2.36 17.68
C VAL A 191 5.38 -2.73 17.77
N ASP A 192 5.71 -3.60 18.72
CA ASP A 192 7.11 -3.98 19.01
C ASP A 192 7.45 -5.39 18.50
N ASP A 193 6.44 -6.20 18.16
CA ASP A 193 6.62 -7.54 17.62
C ASP A 193 6.14 -7.62 16.16
N PRO A 194 6.89 -8.23 15.24
CA PRO A 194 6.46 -8.42 13.85
C PRO A 194 5.13 -9.15 13.66
N PHE A 195 4.73 -10.02 14.60
CA PHE A 195 3.66 -11.00 14.37
C PHE A 195 2.57 -10.98 15.43
N ASN A 196 2.89 -10.66 16.68
CA ASN A 196 2.06 -10.92 17.85
C ASN A 196 1.95 -9.69 18.75
N ASN A 197 1.08 -8.74 18.37
CA ASN A 197 0.83 -7.53 19.16
C ASN A 197 -0.52 -7.64 19.89
N ASN A 198 -0.48 -7.72 21.22
CA ASN A 198 -1.70 -7.70 22.03
C ASN A 198 -2.32 -6.28 22.06
N GLY A 199 -3.64 -6.19 22.13
CA GLY A 199 -4.39 -4.94 22.07
C GLY A 199 -4.59 -4.40 20.65
N TRP A 200 -4.22 -5.16 19.61
CA TRP A 200 -4.34 -4.77 18.21
C TRP A 200 -5.43 -5.55 17.45
N TRP A 201 -5.97 -4.93 16.40
CA TRP A 201 -6.86 -5.52 15.41
C TRP A 201 -6.43 -5.13 13.98
N ASP A 202 -6.87 -5.90 12.99
CA ASP A 202 -6.83 -5.53 11.56
C ASP A 202 -8.10 -6.00 10.84
N ASP A 203 -8.29 -5.58 9.59
CA ASP A 203 -9.48 -5.88 8.78
C ASP A 203 -9.25 -6.94 7.68
N THR A 204 -8.16 -7.70 7.77
CA THR A 204 -8.03 -8.94 6.98
C THR A 204 -9.02 -9.98 7.47
N SER A 205 -9.33 -11.00 6.67
CA SER A 205 -10.33 -12.01 7.05
C SER A 205 -10.26 -13.21 6.14
N ASP A 206 -10.98 -14.26 6.48
CA ASP A 206 -11.28 -15.35 5.56
C ASP A 206 -12.63 -15.98 5.87
N GLY A 207 -13.16 -16.73 4.92
CA GLY A 207 -14.30 -17.60 5.22
C GLY A 207 -15.00 -18.17 4.01
N SER A 208 -16.16 -18.77 4.28
CA SER A 208 -16.85 -19.61 3.30
C SER A 208 -17.54 -18.79 2.20
N VAL A 209 -17.47 -19.31 0.99
CA VAL A 209 -18.27 -18.89 -0.17
C VAL A 209 -19.17 -20.05 -0.55
N ASP A 210 -20.46 -19.89 -0.30
CA ASP A 210 -21.51 -20.86 -0.60
C ASP A 210 -22.41 -20.31 -1.72
N ALA A 211 -23.00 -21.22 -2.51
CA ALA A 211 -23.97 -20.86 -3.54
C ALA A 211 -25.11 -21.88 -3.60
N LEU A 212 -26.32 -21.38 -3.79
CA LEU A 212 -27.49 -22.17 -4.13
C LEU A 212 -27.89 -21.87 -5.58
N VAL A 213 -27.86 -22.89 -6.43
CA VAL A 213 -28.11 -22.76 -7.87
C VAL A 213 -29.46 -23.37 -8.23
N HIS A 214 -30.34 -22.54 -8.78
CA HIS A 214 -31.62 -22.95 -9.32
C HIS A 214 -31.51 -23.09 -10.84
N LEU A 215 -31.91 -24.24 -11.36
CA LEU A 215 -31.88 -24.55 -12.79
C LEU A 215 -33.32 -24.80 -13.29
N ALA A 216 -33.66 -24.26 -14.46
CA ALA A 216 -34.94 -24.52 -15.10
C ALA A 216 -35.17 -26.02 -15.29
N GLY A 217 -36.42 -26.47 -15.06
CA GLY A 217 -36.79 -27.88 -15.13
C GLY A 217 -36.41 -28.72 -13.91
N ARG A 218 -35.73 -28.15 -12.91
CA ARG A 218 -35.40 -28.84 -11.64
C ARG A 218 -36.17 -28.21 -10.47
N GLN A 219 -36.85 -29.03 -9.67
CA GLN A 219 -37.62 -28.51 -8.52
C GLN A 219 -36.75 -28.09 -7.34
N GLN A 220 -35.68 -28.86 -7.06
CA GLN A 220 -34.79 -28.59 -5.94
C GLN A 220 -33.50 -27.92 -6.42
N PRO A 221 -33.07 -26.81 -5.79
CA PRO A 221 -31.81 -26.19 -6.13
C PRO A 221 -30.62 -27.09 -5.78
N LEU A 222 -29.53 -26.91 -6.52
CA LEU A 222 -28.25 -27.55 -6.27
C LEU A 222 -27.43 -26.68 -5.33
N LYS A 223 -27.04 -27.23 -4.17
CA LYS A 223 -26.01 -26.61 -3.32
C LYS A 223 -24.65 -26.85 -3.97
N ALA A 224 -23.95 -25.77 -4.30
CA ALA A 224 -22.62 -25.89 -4.87
C ALA A 224 -21.62 -26.37 -3.80
N GLU A 225 -20.60 -27.11 -4.25
CA GLU A 225 -19.44 -27.42 -3.43
C GLU A 225 -18.72 -26.12 -3.06
N ARG A 226 -18.62 -25.88 -1.75
CA ARG A 226 -18.15 -24.64 -1.13
C ARG A 226 -16.74 -24.24 -1.60
N ALA A 227 -16.54 -22.95 -1.79
CA ALA A 227 -15.21 -22.34 -1.94
C ALA A 227 -14.85 -21.53 -0.69
N TRP A 228 -13.65 -20.95 -0.69
CA TRP A 228 -13.16 -20.10 0.39
C TRP A 228 -12.64 -18.78 -0.16
N ALA A 229 -12.91 -17.69 0.54
CA ALA A 229 -12.32 -16.39 0.28
C ALA A 229 -11.28 -16.10 1.36
N VAL A 230 -10.11 -15.60 0.95
CA VAL A 230 -9.05 -15.13 1.85
C VAL A 230 -8.75 -13.67 1.49
N VAL A 231 -8.91 -12.77 2.45
CA VAL A 231 -8.64 -11.34 2.32
C VAL A 231 -7.25 -11.06 2.90
N THR A 232 -6.34 -10.58 2.06
CA THR A 232 -4.91 -10.50 2.38
C THR A 232 -4.35 -9.09 2.14
N PRO A 233 -3.08 -8.83 2.50
CA PRO A 233 -2.40 -7.60 2.12
C PRO A 233 -2.36 -7.34 0.60
N PRO A 234 -2.11 -6.10 0.17
CA PRO A 234 -1.84 -5.78 -1.24
C PRO A 234 -0.60 -6.53 -1.77
N LYS A 235 -0.57 -6.81 -3.08
CA LYS A 235 0.63 -7.30 -3.78
C LYS A 235 1.25 -6.12 -4.53
N TYR A 236 2.36 -5.59 -4.02
CA TYR A 236 2.95 -4.37 -4.57
C TYR A 236 3.74 -4.58 -5.86
N ALA A 237 4.12 -5.81 -6.21
CA ALA A 237 4.59 -6.16 -7.55
C ALA A 237 3.62 -7.15 -8.23
N PRO A 238 2.44 -6.69 -8.68
CA PRO A 238 1.36 -7.56 -9.13
C PRO A 238 1.68 -8.29 -10.45
N GLU A 239 2.64 -7.78 -11.23
CA GLU A 239 3.11 -8.38 -12.50
C GLU A 239 4.25 -9.39 -12.31
N LEU A 240 4.56 -9.75 -11.06
CA LEU A 240 5.61 -10.71 -10.73
C LEU A 240 5.04 -11.88 -9.94
N ASP A 241 5.63 -13.05 -10.10
CA ASP A 241 5.38 -14.20 -9.22
C ASP A 241 6.64 -14.58 -8.46
N THR A 242 6.46 -15.08 -7.24
CA THR A 242 7.56 -15.67 -6.48
C THR A 242 8.00 -16.99 -7.12
N VAL A 243 9.26 -17.37 -6.94
CA VAL A 243 9.84 -18.59 -7.50
C VAL A 243 9.07 -19.85 -7.09
N VAL A 244 8.59 -19.88 -5.84
CA VAL A 244 7.71 -20.93 -5.31
C VAL A 244 6.37 -20.30 -4.96
N THR A 245 5.38 -20.46 -5.84
CA THR A 245 4.01 -19.96 -5.64
C THR A 245 3.20 -20.89 -4.74
N LEU A 246 2.04 -20.45 -4.25
CA LEU A 246 1.15 -21.31 -3.47
C LEU A 246 0.66 -22.51 -4.29
N TRP A 247 0.48 -22.35 -5.61
CA TRP A 247 0.20 -23.47 -6.52
C TRP A 247 1.32 -24.52 -6.49
N ASP A 248 2.57 -24.08 -6.64
CA ASP A 248 3.73 -24.97 -6.59
C ASP A 248 3.80 -25.70 -5.23
N ARG A 249 3.52 -24.98 -4.14
CA ARG A 249 3.56 -25.53 -2.79
C ARG A 249 2.48 -26.57 -2.53
N LEU A 250 1.24 -26.31 -2.94
CA LEU A 250 0.12 -27.23 -2.69
C LEU A 250 0.17 -28.44 -3.60
N THR A 251 0.58 -28.27 -4.86
CA THR A 251 0.76 -29.41 -5.77
C THR A 251 1.89 -30.34 -5.32
N ASP A 252 2.98 -29.79 -4.78
CA ASP A 252 4.02 -30.58 -4.11
C ASP A 252 3.50 -31.28 -2.85
N PHE A 253 2.76 -30.57 -2.01
CA PHE A 253 2.25 -31.10 -0.74
C PHE A 253 1.26 -32.26 -0.91
N PHE A 254 0.47 -32.28 -1.99
CA PHE A 254 -0.49 -33.35 -2.26
C PHE A 254 -0.01 -34.41 -3.24
N ALA A 255 1.10 -34.18 -3.94
CA ALA A 255 1.61 -35.16 -4.89
C ALA A 255 2.17 -36.39 -4.18
N SER A 256 1.81 -37.57 -4.68
CA SER A 256 2.49 -38.81 -4.34
C SER A 256 3.86 -38.90 -5.02
N SER A 257 4.78 -39.67 -4.44
CA SER A 257 6.08 -39.93 -5.06
C SER A 257 5.96 -40.56 -6.45
N GLU A 258 4.93 -41.38 -6.69
CA GLU A 258 4.66 -42.01 -7.99
C GLU A 258 4.21 -40.98 -9.04
N GLU A 259 3.37 -40.02 -8.67
CA GLU A 259 2.96 -38.94 -9.57
C GLU A 259 4.16 -38.06 -9.95
N ILE A 260 5.05 -37.75 -8.99
CA ILE A 260 6.27 -36.97 -9.26
C ILE A 260 7.23 -37.75 -10.19
N GLU A 261 7.42 -39.05 -9.93
CA GLU A 261 8.33 -39.91 -10.70
C GLU A 261 7.81 -40.22 -12.10
N SER A 262 6.51 -40.36 -12.30
CA SER A 262 5.92 -40.64 -13.62
C SER A 262 5.77 -39.41 -14.52
N HIS A 263 5.72 -38.20 -13.96
CA HIS A 263 5.55 -36.97 -14.75
C HIS A 263 6.80 -36.65 -15.59
N ILE A 264 6.64 -36.45 -16.90
CA ILE A 264 7.70 -35.95 -17.78
C ILE A 264 7.54 -34.42 -17.87
N PRO A 265 8.47 -33.62 -17.32
CA PRO A 265 8.30 -32.17 -17.25
C PRO A 265 8.19 -31.52 -18.63
N SER A 266 7.29 -30.55 -18.76
CA SER A 266 7.28 -29.61 -19.87
C SER A 266 8.32 -28.51 -19.64
N TYR A 267 9.12 -28.17 -20.65
CA TYR A 267 10.02 -27.02 -20.50
C TYR A 267 9.24 -25.74 -20.24
N THR A 268 8.14 -25.53 -20.98
CA THR A 268 7.35 -24.30 -20.94
C THR A 268 6.52 -24.18 -19.67
N LEU A 269 5.96 -25.28 -19.16
CA LEU A 269 5.05 -25.24 -18.02
C LEU A 269 5.71 -25.55 -16.67
N ASP A 270 6.75 -26.39 -16.64
CA ASP A 270 7.34 -26.90 -15.39
C ASP A 270 8.74 -26.34 -15.10
N ILE A 271 9.54 -26.01 -16.14
CA ILE A 271 10.95 -25.62 -15.97
C ILE A 271 11.16 -24.12 -16.13
N GLN A 272 10.72 -23.56 -17.26
CA GLN A 272 10.94 -22.16 -17.61
C GLN A 272 10.35 -21.19 -16.58
N PRO A 273 9.15 -21.42 -15.99
CA PRO A 273 8.60 -20.52 -14.99
C PRO A 273 9.50 -20.35 -13.76
N ILE A 274 10.17 -21.42 -13.30
CA ILE A 274 11.09 -21.37 -12.15
C ILE A 274 12.21 -20.36 -12.41
N PHE A 275 12.85 -20.47 -13.57
CA PHE A 275 13.98 -19.62 -13.94
C PHE A 275 13.55 -18.21 -14.34
N HIS A 276 12.41 -18.07 -15.01
CA HIS A 276 11.83 -16.78 -15.33
C HIS A 276 11.53 -16.00 -14.05
N ARG A 277 10.79 -16.60 -13.10
CA ARG A 277 10.47 -15.97 -11.80
C ARG A 277 11.75 -15.59 -11.05
N ALA A 278 12.77 -16.46 -11.04
CA ALA A 278 14.06 -16.14 -10.44
C ALA A 278 14.74 -14.92 -11.07
N ARG A 279 14.72 -14.79 -12.41
CA ARG A 279 15.21 -13.59 -13.12
C ARG A 279 14.44 -12.32 -12.73
N MET A 280 13.12 -12.43 -12.53
CA MET A 280 12.27 -11.28 -12.25
C MET A 280 12.44 -10.73 -10.83
N ILE A 281 12.97 -11.52 -9.88
CA ILE A 281 13.21 -11.05 -8.50
C ILE A 281 14.08 -9.80 -8.43
N GLN A 282 14.95 -9.56 -9.42
CA GLN A 282 15.75 -8.33 -9.48
C GLN A 282 14.91 -7.06 -9.41
N ALA A 283 13.70 -7.06 -9.99
CA ALA A 283 12.79 -5.92 -9.99
C ALA A 283 12.42 -5.41 -8.58
N VAL A 284 12.56 -6.27 -7.58
CA VAL A 284 12.10 -6.04 -6.20
C VAL A 284 13.16 -6.35 -5.14
N HIS A 285 14.35 -6.77 -5.55
CA HIS A 285 15.45 -7.13 -4.66
C HIS A 285 16.81 -6.91 -5.33
N MET A 286 17.57 -5.92 -4.84
CA MET A 286 18.86 -5.53 -5.41
C MET A 286 19.87 -6.68 -5.46
N GLY A 287 19.90 -7.56 -4.46
CA GLY A 287 20.80 -8.72 -4.43
C GLY A 287 20.59 -9.77 -5.54
N ALA A 288 19.48 -9.69 -6.29
CA ALA A 288 19.23 -10.54 -7.46
C ALA A 288 19.61 -9.85 -8.79
N ALA A 289 19.97 -8.57 -8.76
CA ALA A 289 20.31 -7.79 -9.95
C ALA A 289 21.48 -8.43 -10.72
N GLY A 290 21.26 -8.70 -12.00
CA GLY A 290 22.27 -9.27 -12.90
C GLY A 290 22.63 -10.74 -12.66
N MET A 291 22.10 -11.42 -11.64
CA MET A 291 22.53 -12.78 -11.28
C MET A 291 22.05 -13.87 -12.26
N HIS A 292 20.92 -13.64 -12.94
CA HIS A 292 20.24 -14.66 -13.77
C HIS A 292 20.02 -14.22 -15.23
N ILE A 293 20.49 -13.03 -15.62
CA ILE A 293 20.22 -12.42 -16.94
C ILE A 293 20.97 -13.11 -18.09
N GLY A 294 22.07 -13.82 -17.79
CA GLY A 294 22.90 -14.49 -18.79
C GLY A 294 22.40 -15.87 -19.23
N TRP A 295 21.24 -16.32 -18.73
CA TRP A 295 20.67 -17.62 -19.10
C TRP A 295 19.85 -17.50 -20.40
N PRO A 296 20.23 -18.18 -21.50
CA PRO A 296 19.51 -18.11 -22.77
C PRO A 296 18.15 -18.80 -22.68
N GLU A 297 17.21 -18.46 -23.57
CA GLU A 297 15.99 -19.24 -23.79
C GLU A 297 15.97 -19.82 -25.21
N PRO A 298 15.68 -21.13 -25.40
CA PRO A 298 15.50 -22.15 -24.36
C PRO A 298 16.84 -22.69 -23.80
N MET A 299 16.84 -23.09 -22.53
CA MET A 299 18.00 -23.72 -21.86
C MET A 299 18.08 -25.23 -22.15
N TYR A 300 18.32 -25.56 -23.41
CA TYR A 300 18.40 -26.95 -23.89
C TYR A 300 19.80 -27.55 -23.86
N GLU A 301 20.83 -26.72 -23.81
CA GLU A 301 22.24 -27.11 -23.91
C GLU A 301 22.73 -27.97 -22.74
N TYR A 302 23.30 -29.13 -23.04
CA TYR A 302 23.68 -30.17 -22.06
C TYR A 302 24.53 -29.63 -20.90
N TYR A 303 25.62 -28.92 -21.21
CA TYR A 303 26.53 -28.39 -20.20
C TYR A 303 25.90 -27.27 -19.37
N LEU A 304 25.09 -26.42 -20.00
CA LEU A 304 24.39 -25.33 -19.32
C LEU A 304 23.42 -25.87 -18.27
N ARG A 305 22.63 -26.90 -18.64
CA ARG A 305 21.67 -27.49 -17.70
C ARG A 305 22.35 -28.05 -16.47
N ARG A 306 23.45 -28.80 -16.65
CA ARG A 306 24.23 -29.37 -15.53
C ARG A 306 24.90 -28.29 -14.68
N LYS A 307 25.39 -27.22 -15.31
CA LYS A 307 25.99 -26.08 -14.60
C LYS A 307 24.97 -25.37 -13.71
N ILE A 308 23.81 -25.00 -14.24
CA ILE A 308 22.75 -24.35 -13.47
C ILE A 308 22.23 -25.29 -12.37
N HIS A 309 22.01 -26.57 -12.71
CA HIS A 309 21.59 -27.59 -11.74
C HIS A 309 22.56 -27.73 -10.57
N SER A 310 23.87 -27.65 -10.80
CA SER A 310 24.89 -27.73 -9.75
C SER A 310 24.83 -26.59 -8.73
N TRP A 311 24.11 -25.52 -9.03
CA TRP A 311 23.89 -24.41 -8.12
C TRP A 311 22.61 -24.54 -7.30
N LEU A 312 21.79 -25.59 -7.48
CA LEU A 312 20.55 -25.74 -6.72
C LEU A 312 20.83 -26.24 -5.29
N ARG A 313 20.27 -25.56 -4.29
CA ARG A 313 20.35 -25.98 -2.89
C ARG A 313 19.47 -27.22 -2.66
N ARG A 314 20.10 -28.30 -2.18
CA ARG A 314 19.44 -29.57 -1.84
C ARG A 314 19.60 -29.99 -0.38
N GLY A 315 20.74 -29.65 0.21
CA GLY A 315 21.09 -30.03 1.59
C GLY A 315 20.67 -28.99 2.64
N PRO A 316 20.70 -29.38 3.92
CA PRO A 316 20.32 -28.52 5.05
C PRO A 316 21.22 -27.31 5.23
N GLU A 317 22.51 -27.50 4.98
CA GLU A 317 23.51 -26.47 5.13
C GLU A 317 23.28 -25.33 4.14
N TYR A 318 23.34 -24.11 4.64
CA TYR A 318 23.35 -22.93 3.80
C TYR A 318 24.74 -22.82 3.15
N ASP A 319 24.77 -22.79 1.81
CA ASP A 319 25.95 -22.45 1.04
C ASP A 319 25.61 -21.19 0.20
N PRO A 320 26.31 -20.06 0.41
CA PRO A 320 26.07 -18.83 -0.35
C PRO A 320 26.37 -18.97 -1.86
N LYS A 321 26.99 -20.07 -2.30
CA LYS A 321 27.19 -20.38 -3.71
C LYS A 321 25.98 -21.06 -4.36
N LEU A 322 25.03 -21.55 -3.55
CA LEU A 322 23.83 -22.24 -4.03
C LEU A 322 22.62 -21.29 -4.06
N MET A 323 21.58 -21.71 -4.78
CA MET A 323 20.34 -20.98 -5.03
C MET A 323 19.12 -21.83 -4.61
N PRO A 324 18.05 -21.21 -4.11
CA PRO A 324 17.92 -19.77 -3.83
C PRO A 324 18.80 -19.33 -2.65
N ARG A 325 19.34 -18.10 -2.71
CA ARG A 325 20.15 -17.51 -1.64
C ARG A 325 19.25 -16.98 -0.54
N MET A 326 18.82 -17.87 0.35
CA MET A 326 18.00 -17.58 1.52
C MET A 326 18.75 -18.07 2.78
N SER A 327 19.66 -17.23 3.28
CA SER A 327 20.53 -17.45 4.43
C SER A 327 19.81 -17.44 5.79
N THR A 328 18.69 -16.73 5.91
CA THR A 328 17.94 -16.59 7.17
C THR A 328 16.83 -17.63 7.34
N LEU A 329 16.63 -18.51 6.36
CA LEU A 329 15.56 -19.51 6.34
C LEU A 329 16.04 -20.92 6.68
N SER A 330 15.16 -21.69 7.33
CA SER A 330 15.34 -23.13 7.52
C SER A 330 15.53 -23.83 6.17
N ILE A 331 16.08 -25.06 6.15
CA ILE A 331 16.23 -25.81 4.89
C ILE A 331 14.91 -25.96 4.13
N ASP A 332 13.82 -26.28 4.84
CA ASP A 332 12.53 -26.58 4.22
C ASP A 332 11.90 -25.33 3.59
N ASP A 333 12.25 -24.17 4.13
CA ASP A 333 11.79 -22.86 3.71
C ASP A 333 12.74 -22.20 2.68
N GLY A 334 14.03 -22.53 2.72
CA GLY A 334 15.13 -21.94 1.96
C GLY A 334 15.44 -22.61 0.62
N ARG A 335 14.58 -23.51 0.13
CA ARG A 335 14.77 -24.25 -1.15
C ARG A 335 13.46 -24.42 -1.93
N LEU A 336 13.61 -24.75 -3.22
CA LEU A 336 12.51 -25.13 -4.11
C LEU A 336 11.70 -26.32 -3.54
N THR A 337 10.51 -26.57 -4.07
CA THR A 337 9.72 -27.76 -3.70
C THR A 337 10.41 -29.06 -4.14
N GLU A 338 10.07 -30.20 -3.54
CA GLU A 338 10.64 -31.49 -3.96
C GLU A 338 10.26 -31.80 -5.41
N ARG A 339 8.99 -31.53 -5.76
CA ARG A 339 8.50 -31.63 -7.13
C ARG A 339 9.31 -30.79 -8.10
N GLN A 340 9.56 -29.51 -7.80
CA GLN A 340 10.40 -28.65 -8.65
C GLN A 340 11.85 -29.16 -8.76
N LEU A 341 12.45 -29.59 -7.65
CA LEU A 341 13.82 -30.14 -7.66
C LEU A 341 13.93 -31.42 -8.48
N HIS A 342 12.92 -32.28 -8.42
CA HIS A 342 12.84 -33.51 -9.20
C HIS A 342 12.63 -33.21 -10.69
N PHE A 343 11.78 -32.24 -11.03
CA PHE A 343 11.61 -31.81 -12.42
C PHE A 343 12.92 -31.23 -12.98
N LEU A 344 13.68 -30.50 -12.15
CA LEU A 344 15.00 -30.00 -12.53
C LEU A 344 16.06 -31.13 -12.66
N ASP A 345 15.92 -32.25 -11.95
CA ASP A 345 16.75 -33.45 -12.18
C ASP A 345 16.48 -34.06 -13.56
N LYS A 346 15.20 -34.23 -13.91
CA LYS A 346 14.80 -34.71 -15.23
C LYS A 346 15.23 -33.76 -16.34
N TRP A 347 15.11 -32.45 -16.12
CA TRP A 347 15.62 -31.43 -17.04
C TRP A 347 17.13 -31.53 -17.24
N ARG A 348 17.92 -31.64 -16.15
CA ARG A 348 19.37 -31.85 -16.21
C ARG A 348 19.71 -33.05 -17.11
N ASP A 349 19.02 -34.17 -16.91
CA ASP A 349 19.28 -35.43 -17.60
C ASP A 349 18.73 -35.47 -19.03
N GLY A 350 17.91 -34.49 -19.42
CA GLY A 350 17.32 -34.40 -20.76
C GLY A 350 16.00 -35.14 -20.92
N ASN A 351 15.40 -35.61 -19.83
CA ASN A 351 14.12 -36.28 -19.80
C ASN A 351 12.96 -35.28 -19.60
N PHE A 352 12.73 -34.42 -20.59
CA PHE A 352 11.67 -33.40 -20.55
C PHE A 352 11.19 -33.07 -21.97
N ILE A 353 9.98 -32.52 -22.06
CA ILE A 353 9.37 -32.13 -23.33
C ILE A 353 9.96 -30.78 -23.76
N ARG A 354 10.54 -30.76 -24.97
CA ARG A 354 11.12 -29.56 -25.59
C ARG A 354 10.07 -28.75 -26.35
N ASP A 355 9.13 -28.18 -25.61
CA ASP A 355 7.96 -27.48 -26.13
C ASP A 355 8.06 -25.95 -26.11
N TRP A 356 9.27 -25.40 -25.95
CA TRP A 356 9.45 -23.94 -25.92
C TRP A 356 9.11 -23.32 -27.26
N ASN A 357 8.11 -22.44 -27.26
CA ASN A 357 7.70 -21.69 -28.44
C ASN A 357 7.44 -20.23 -28.07
N PRO A 358 8.44 -19.33 -28.17
CA PRO A 358 8.26 -17.93 -27.82
C PRO A 358 7.45 -17.15 -28.87
N ALA A 359 7.40 -17.65 -30.11
CA ALA A 359 6.69 -17.02 -31.22
C ALA A 359 5.22 -17.46 -31.33
N GLY A 360 4.91 -18.65 -30.84
CA GLY A 360 3.54 -19.10 -30.67
C GLY A 360 3.01 -18.58 -29.35
N SER A 361 2.24 -17.48 -29.37
CA SER A 361 1.32 -17.25 -28.27
C SER A 361 0.45 -18.51 -28.19
N PRO A 362 0.49 -19.32 -27.11
CA PRO A 362 -0.59 -20.27 -26.93
C PRO A 362 -1.89 -19.45 -27.01
N PRO A 363 -2.93 -19.93 -27.73
CA PRO A 363 -4.21 -19.23 -27.72
C PRO A 363 -4.54 -18.95 -26.26
N LYS A 364 -4.78 -17.68 -25.90
CA LYS A 364 -5.04 -17.30 -24.51
C LYS A 364 -6.05 -18.30 -23.95
N PRO A 365 -5.66 -19.15 -22.99
CA PRO A 365 -6.55 -20.20 -22.55
C PRO A 365 -7.81 -19.52 -22.03
N GLY A 366 -8.97 -19.98 -22.49
CA GLY A 366 -10.25 -19.51 -21.98
C GLY A 366 -10.36 -19.79 -20.47
N ILE A 367 -11.37 -19.20 -19.84
CA ILE A 367 -11.67 -19.50 -18.44
C ILE A 367 -12.01 -20.99 -18.31
N THR A 368 -11.31 -21.68 -17.41
CA THR A 368 -11.60 -23.06 -17.02
C THR A 368 -11.64 -23.17 -15.49
N PRO A 369 -12.35 -24.17 -14.93
CA PRO A 369 -12.38 -24.38 -13.48
C PRO A 369 -11.00 -24.51 -12.84
N GLU A 370 -10.15 -25.39 -13.38
CA GLU A 370 -8.78 -25.59 -12.90
C GLU A 370 -7.89 -24.38 -13.17
N GLY A 371 -8.11 -23.68 -14.30
CA GLY A 371 -7.40 -22.46 -14.63
C GLY A 371 -7.65 -21.35 -13.60
N LEU A 372 -8.89 -21.21 -13.11
CA LEU A 372 -9.23 -20.27 -12.04
C LEU A 372 -8.52 -20.64 -10.73
N ASP A 373 -8.56 -21.92 -10.35
CA ASP A 373 -7.88 -22.41 -9.14
C ASP A 373 -6.38 -22.12 -9.21
N ARG A 374 -5.73 -22.46 -10.32
CA ARG A 374 -4.31 -22.21 -10.54
C ARG A 374 -3.97 -20.71 -10.57
N ALA A 375 -4.75 -19.89 -11.28
CA ALA A 375 -4.49 -18.45 -11.38
C ALA A 375 -4.54 -17.75 -10.01
N ALA A 376 -5.51 -18.13 -9.16
CA ALA A 376 -5.62 -17.58 -7.81
C ALA A 376 -4.44 -17.99 -6.91
N LEU A 377 -3.99 -19.24 -7.00
CA LEU A 377 -2.89 -19.79 -6.20
C LEU A 377 -1.50 -19.35 -6.69
N GLU A 378 -1.28 -19.24 -8.01
CA GLU A 378 0.00 -18.80 -8.57
C GLU A 378 0.35 -17.36 -8.15
N ALA A 379 -0.66 -16.52 -7.94
CA ALA A 379 -0.47 -15.13 -7.56
C ALA A 379 0.01 -14.93 -6.11
N CYS A 380 0.06 -15.99 -5.30
CA CYS A 380 0.37 -15.96 -3.87
C CYS A 380 1.71 -16.60 -3.55
N VAL A 381 2.30 -16.19 -2.43
CA VAL A 381 3.53 -16.79 -1.90
C VAL A 381 3.31 -18.26 -1.53
N GLY A 382 4.22 -19.15 -1.95
CA GLY A 382 4.22 -20.56 -1.55
C GLY A 382 5.25 -20.94 -0.48
N LYS A 383 6.31 -20.14 -0.32
CA LYS A 383 7.35 -20.31 0.72
C LYS A 383 8.03 -18.97 1.01
N SER A 384 8.61 -18.77 2.19
CA SER A 384 8.39 -19.56 3.42
C SER A 384 6.99 -19.32 4.01
N PHE A 385 6.50 -20.17 4.91
CA PHE A 385 5.30 -19.86 5.71
C PHE A 385 5.70 -19.46 7.11
N CYS A 386 6.23 -18.24 7.18
CA CYS A 386 6.80 -17.73 8.41
C CYS A 386 6.45 -16.29 8.89
N PRO A 387 5.17 -15.97 9.19
CA PRO A 387 3.99 -16.84 9.04
C PRO A 387 3.57 -16.98 7.57
N GLY A 388 4.10 -16.13 6.69
CA GLY A 388 3.76 -16.02 5.27
C GLY A 388 3.04 -14.69 5.02
N ILE A 389 2.60 -14.45 3.78
CA ILE A 389 1.90 -13.20 3.42
C ILE A 389 0.40 -13.46 3.23
N GLU A 390 0.02 -14.12 2.14
CA GLU A 390 -1.38 -14.45 1.86
C GLU A 390 -1.81 -15.77 2.52
N ALA A 391 -0.86 -16.68 2.61
CA ALA A 391 -1.03 -18.03 3.13
C ALA A 391 0.08 -18.36 4.12
N GLY A 392 -0.23 -19.24 5.05
CA GLY A 392 0.71 -19.70 6.07
C GLY A 392 0.58 -21.18 6.37
N ARG A 393 1.14 -21.61 7.49
CA ARG A 393 1.22 -23.04 7.88
C ARG A 393 -0.11 -23.78 7.92
N PHE A 394 -1.24 -23.06 8.08
CA PHE A 394 -2.58 -23.64 7.97
C PHE A 394 -2.76 -24.50 6.71
N PHE A 395 -2.20 -24.06 5.57
CA PHE A 395 -2.28 -24.76 4.29
C PHE A 395 -1.47 -26.06 4.26
N LEU A 396 -0.52 -26.25 5.17
CA LEU A 396 0.35 -27.43 5.26
C LEU A 396 -0.14 -28.44 6.31
N GLU A 397 -1.34 -28.27 6.85
CA GLU A 397 -1.96 -29.20 7.79
C GLU A 397 -2.93 -30.13 7.04
N PRO A 398 -2.61 -31.43 6.85
CA PRO A 398 -3.44 -32.34 6.05
C PRO A 398 -4.90 -32.43 6.54
N ALA A 399 -5.09 -32.31 7.86
CA ALA A 399 -6.40 -32.40 8.48
C ALA A 399 -7.35 -31.24 8.12
N ASN A 400 -6.84 -30.15 7.54
CA ASN A 400 -7.64 -28.99 7.15
C ASN A 400 -8.22 -29.13 5.73
N TRP A 401 -7.87 -30.20 5.00
CA TRP A 401 -8.31 -30.43 3.63
C TRP A 401 -9.36 -31.53 3.54
N ALA A 402 -10.31 -31.37 2.63
CA ALA A 402 -11.28 -32.40 2.27
C ALA A 402 -10.68 -33.37 1.24
N THR A 403 -11.20 -34.60 1.23
CA THR A 403 -10.85 -35.61 0.23
C THR A 403 -11.82 -35.54 -0.96
N PRO A 404 -11.34 -35.58 -2.22
CA PRO A 404 -9.93 -35.64 -2.63
C PRO A 404 -9.26 -34.25 -2.58
N GLN A 405 -8.01 -34.19 -2.14
CA GLN A 405 -7.28 -32.94 -1.90
C GLN A 405 -7.02 -32.12 -3.17
N ARG A 406 -6.97 -32.78 -4.34
CA ARG A 406 -6.80 -32.15 -5.66
C ARG A 406 -7.88 -31.13 -6.03
N HIS A 407 -9.01 -31.09 -5.33
CA HIS A 407 -10.05 -30.08 -5.53
C HIS A 407 -9.83 -28.80 -4.70
N PHE A 408 -8.77 -28.76 -3.88
CA PHE A 408 -8.41 -27.64 -3.00
C PHE A 408 -9.56 -27.16 -2.10
N ARG A 409 -10.34 -28.11 -1.56
CA ARG A 409 -11.46 -27.82 -0.64
C ARG A 409 -11.01 -28.00 0.80
N PHE A 410 -11.43 -27.09 1.67
CA PHE A 410 -11.22 -27.26 3.11
C PHE A 410 -12.19 -28.28 3.71
N ALA A 411 -11.72 -28.97 4.75
CA ALA A 411 -12.52 -29.91 5.52
C ALA A 411 -13.68 -29.20 6.22
N LYS A 412 -14.79 -29.91 6.46
CA LYS A 412 -16.00 -29.35 7.10
C LYS A 412 -15.76 -28.72 8.48
N LYS A 413 -14.69 -29.10 9.17
CA LYS A 413 -14.30 -28.56 10.48
C LYS A 413 -13.71 -27.14 10.41
N VAL A 414 -13.29 -26.70 9.23
CA VAL A 414 -12.68 -25.38 9.04
C VAL A 414 -13.80 -24.35 9.06
N GLU A 415 -13.68 -23.39 9.97
CA GLU A 415 -14.63 -22.31 10.15
C GLU A 415 -14.07 -21.00 9.58
N PRO A 416 -14.93 -20.04 9.21
CA PRO A 416 -14.49 -18.69 8.87
C PRO A 416 -13.52 -18.10 9.91
N GLY A 417 -12.45 -17.46 9.42
CA GLY A 417 -11.39 -16.85 10.22
C GLY A 417 -10.26 -17.81 10.63
N ASP A 418 -10.39 -19.12 10.41
CA ASP A 418 -9.36 -20.08 10.81
C ASP A 418 -8.11 -20.00 9.93
N VAL A 419 -8.27 -19.68 8.64
CA VAL A 419 -7.15 -19.68 7.67
C VAL A 419 -6.17 -18.55 7.98
N THR A 420 -6.68 -17.37 8.32
CA THR A 420 -5.88 -16.17 8.61
C THR A 420 -5.59 -15.97 10.08
N GLY A 421 -6.25 -16.72 10.98
CA GLY A 421 -6.19 -16.50 12.43
C GLY A 421 -4.76 -16.51 13.01
N ARG A 422 -3.87 -17.36 12.47
CA ARG A 422 -2.47 -17.46 12.93
C ARG A 422 -1.49 -16.55 12.16
N MET A 423 -1.96 -15.76 11.19
CA MET A 423 -1.15 -14.76 10.51
C MET A 423 -0.85 -13.59 11.46
N ALA A 424 0.07 -12.71 11.08
CA ALA A 424 0.47 -11.59 11.91
C ALA A 424 -0.68 -10.63 12.26
N LEU A 425 -0.57 -10.03 13.45
CA LEU A 425 -1.52 -9.04 13.97
C LEU A 425 -0.76 -7.82 14.54
N PRO A 426 -0.87 -6.65 13.90
CA PRO A 426 -1.49 -6.42 12.59
C PRO A 426 -0.60 -6.94 11.44
N TRP A 427 -1.18 -7.24 10.27
CA TRP A 427 -0.42 -7.73 9.11
C TRP A 427 0.69 -6.77 8.64
N GLN A 428 0.52 -5.46 8.87
CA GLN A 428 1.48 -4.43 8.49
C GLN A 428 2.82 -4.58 9.21
N ALA A 429 2.81 -5.02 10.48
CA ALA A 429 4.03 -5.24 11.24
C ALA A 429 4.91 -6.30 10.56
N ASP A 430 4.29 -7.41 10.15
CA ASP A 430 4.95 -8.47 9.40
C ASP A 430 5.44 -7.94 8.06
N PHE A 431 4.59 -7.21 7.34
CA PHE A 431 4.94 -6.56 6.08
C PHE A 431 6.19 -5.68 6.18
N ARG A 432 6.42 -5.02 7.32
CA ARG A 432 7.67 -4.27 7.58
C ARG A 432 8.84 -5.17 7.98
N ALA A 433 8.59 -6.18 8.79
CA ALA A 433 9.62 -7.08 9.31
C ALA A 433 10.15 -8.09 8.27
N CYS A 434 9.33 -8.44 7.27
CA CYS A 434 9.64 -9.29 6.10
C CYS A 434 10.72 -8.73 5.16
N ALA A 435 11.73 -8.04 5.69
CA ALA A 435 12.80 -7.44 4.92
C ALA A 435 13.86 -8.51 4.61
N THR A 436 14.76 -8.24 3.68
CA THR A 436 15.85 -9.14 3.24
C THR A 436 15.39 -10.31 2.36
N GLU A 437 15.17 -11.51 2.87
CA GLU A 437 15.13 -12.70 1.99
C GLU A 437 13.75 -13.37 1.83
N TRP A 438 12.72 -12.86 2.50
CA TRP A 438 11.46 -13.59 2.68
C TRP A 438 10.55 -13.52 1.44
N TRP A 439 9.95 -12.35 1.14
CA TRP A 439 8.89 -12.25 0.13
C TRP A 439 8.93 -10.93 -0.68
N PRO A 440 9.97 -10.70 -1.50
CA PRO A 440 10.14 -9.42 -2.19
C PRO A 440 9.06 -9.12 -3.23
N VAL A 441 8.27 -10.11 -3.67
CA VAL A 441 7.20 -9.90 -4.67
C VAL A 441 5.97 -9.18 -4.09
N PRO A 442 5.26 -9.73 -3.09
CA PRO A 442 4.13 -9.02 -2.50
C PRO A 442 4.55 -7.75 -1.75
N ARG A 443 5.76 -7.75 -1.17
CA ARG A 443 6.36 -6.61 -0.46
C ARG A 443 7.81 -6.41 -0.95
N PRO A 444 8.07 -5.45 -1.86
CA PRO A 444 9.42 -5.19 -2.33
C PRO A 444 10.41 -4.82 -1.22
N ASN A 445 11.68 -5.16 -1.44
CA ASN A 445 12.77 -4.77 -0.57
C ASN A 445 13.41 -3.48 -1.06
N GLN A 446 13.93 -3.56 -2.29
CA GLN A 446 14.47 -2.44 -3.01
C GLN A 446 13.80 -2.36 -4.37
N VAL A 447 13.59 -1.14 -4.84
CA VAL A 447 12.94 -0.83 -6.11
C VAL A 447 13.69 0.27 -6.81
N ILE A 448 13.53 0.37 -8.13
CA ILE A 448 14.06 1.48 -8.90
C ILE A 448 12.90 2.44 -9.23
N PRO A 449 12.88 3.67 -8.70
CA PRO A 449 11.87 4.67 -9.05
C PRO A 449 11.81 4.96 -10.55
N GLN A 450 10.64 5.40 -11.01
CA GLN A 450 10.52 5.95 -12.36
C GLN A 450 11.45 7.17 -12.52
N GLY A 451 12.28 7.15 -13.56
CA GLY A 451 13.26 8.21 -13.84
C GLY A 451 14.56 8.12 -13.03
N ASP A 452 14.77 7.06 -12.26
CA ASP A 452 16.03 6.74 -11.57
C ASP A 452 16.62 5.43 -12.15
N ASP A 453 17.88 5.15 -11.85
CA ASP A 453 18.59 3.92 -12.21
C ASP A 453 19.13 3.18 -10.98
N ARG A 454 19.02 3.77 -9.78
CA ARG A 454 19.49 3.18 -8.53
C ARG A 454 18.36 2.48 -7.79
N TYR A 455 18.72 1.39 -7.12
CA TYR A 455 17.88 0.74 -6.13
C TYR A 455 17.77 1.62 -4.89
N LEU A 456 16.53 1.84 -4.43
CA LEU A 456 16.22 2.47 -3.16
C LEU A 456 15.35 1.52 -2.33
N ASP A 457 15.45 1.60 -1.00
CA ASP A 457 14.58 0.81 -0.13
C ASP A 457 13.12 1.16 -0.40
N TRP A 458 12.28 0.13 -0.54
CA TRP A 458 10.88 0.32 -0.88
C TRP A 458 10.09 0.90 0.29
N HIS A 459 10.47 0.67 1.53
CA HIS A 459 9.72 1.19 2.67
C HIS A 459 10.12 2.62 3.09
N ARG A 460 11.09 3.23 2.41
CA ARG A 460 11.66 4.56 2.73
C ARG A 460 10.59 5.65 2.90
N PHE A 461 10.88 6.62 3.76
CA PHE A 461 10.07 7.80 4.12
C PHE A 461 8.76 7.52 4.86
N TRP A 462 8.04 6.45 4.52
CA TRP A 462 6.69 6.20 5.05
C TRP A 462 6.62 5.09 6.08
N ALA A 463 7.39 4.03 5.91
CA ALA A 463 7.26 2.79 6.66
C ALA A 463 8.62 2.34 7.19
N GLU A 464 9.31 3.24 7.89
CA GLU A 464 10.67 2.97 8.37
C GLU A 464 10.70 2.07 9.60
N ASP A 465 9.59 1.96 10.33
CA ASP A 465 9.38 1.04 11.44
C ASP A 465 8.01 0.32 11.32
N LEU A 466 7.71 -0.55 12.30
CA LEU A 466 6.52 -1.39 12.30
C LEU A 466 5.22 -0.57 12.35
N LEU A 467 5.20 0.49 13.16
CA LEU A 467 4.05 1.38 13.30
C LEU A 467 3.84 2.24 12.05
N GLY A 468 4.92 2.79 11.48
CA GLY A 468 4.89 3.55 10.24
C GLY A 468 4.32 2.72 9.08
N MET A 469 4.58 1.41 9.02
CA MET A 469 3.91 0.54 8.05
C MET A 469 2.41 0.39 8.33
N ALA A 470 2.00 0.23 9.60
CA ALA A 470 0.57 0.20 9.97
C ALA A 470 -0.17 1.47 9.53
N GLU A 471 0.46 2.63 9.67
CA GLU A 471 -0.15 3.93 9.36
C GLU A 471 -0.06 4.30 7.87
N ASN A 472 1.03 3.90 7.19
CA ASN A 472 1.39 4.45 5.89
C ASN A 472 1.55 3.42 4.76
N TRP A 473 1.19 2.15 4.97
CA TRP A 473 1.30 1.12 3.91
C TRP A 473 0.75 1.61 2.56
N SER A 474 -0.43 2.23 2.55
CA SER A 474 -1.11 2.70 1.33
C SER A 474 -0.34 3.78 0.56
N LYS A 475 0.67 4.41 1.19
CA LYS A 475 1.52 5.44 0.57
C LYS A 475 2.65 4.85 -0.27
N LEU A 476 3.00 3.59 -0.09
CA LEU A 476 4.10 2.94 -0.81
C LEU A 476 3.79 2.70 -2.30
N GLY A 477 4.81 2.65 -3.15
CA GLY A 477 4.65 2.50 -4.59
C GLY A 477 4.47 1.06 -5.05
N PHE A 478 3.82 0.87 -6.21
CA PHE A 478 3.73 -0.41 -6.90
C PHE A 478 4.88 -0.57 -7.89
N VAL A 479 5.33 -1.80 -8.14
CA VAL A 479 6.39 -2.12 -9.10
C VAL A 479 5.77 -2.73 -10.34
N LEU A 480 5.85 -2.01 -11.45
CA LEU A 480 5.22 -2.37 -12.72
C LEU A 480 6.22 -2.29 -13.87
N SER A 481 5.99 -3.08 -14.91
CA SER A 481 6.75 -3.00 -16.16
C SER A 481 6.39 -1.73 -16.96
N ASP A 482 7.41 -0.99 -17.36
CA ASP A 482 7.31 0.12 -18.32
C ASP A 482 7.21 -0.42 -19.77
N ALA A 483 7.05 0.49 -20.74
CA ALA A 483 6.93 0.13 -22.15
C ALA A 483 8.17 -0.56 -22.73
N GLN A 484 9.33 -0.46 -22.06
CA GLN A 484 10.58 -1.11 -22.42
C GLN A 484 10.78 -2.44 -21.65
N GLY A 485 9.83 -2.82 -20.78
CA GLY A 485 9.90 -4.03 -19.97
C GLY A 485 10.73 -3.89 -18.69
N ASN A 486 11.22 -2.69 -18.37
CA ASN A 486 11.92 -2.47 -17.09
C ASN A 486 10.89 -2.29 -15.99
N HIS A 487 11.20 -2.83 -14.81
CA HIS A 487 10.31 -2.73 -13.66
C HIS A 487 10.64 -1.47 -12.88
N ARG A 488 9.65 -0.59 -12.72
CA ARG A 488 9.78 0.70 -12.07
C ARG A 488 8.78 0.83 -10.95
N GLU A 489 9.20 1.47 -9.86
CA GLU A 489 8.26 1.92 -8.85
C GLU A 489 7.44 3.11 -9.38
N VAL A 490 6.12 2.97 -9.29
CA VAL A 490 5.11 3.94 -9.71
C VAL A 490 4.03 4.09 -8.64
N GLY A 491 3.28 5.19 -8.69
CA GLY A 491 2.14 5.39 -7.79
C GLY A 491 2.53 5.49 -6.30
N ARG A 492 3.83 5.63 -5.97
CA ARG A 492 4.24 6.06 -4.64
C ARG A 492 3.57 7.40 -4.37
N VAL A 493 2.95 7.50 -3.21
CA VAL A 493 2.54 8.77 -2.64
C VAL A 493 3.83 9.50 -2.30
N THR A 494 4.25 10.39 -3.18
CA THR A 494 5.29 11.37 -2.89
C THR A 494 4.68 12.49 -2.06
N GLU A 495 5.45 13.35 -1.41
CA GLU A 495 4.82 14.53 -0.81
C GLU A 495 4.20 15.43 -1.90
N ASP A 496 4.70 15.43 -3.13
CA ASP A 496 4.02 16.01 -4.32
C ASP A 496 2.58 15.49 -4.54
N TRP A 497 2.30 14.28 -4.05
CA TRP A 497 1.00 13.65 -4.10
C TRP A 497 0.19 13.91 -2.81
N VAL A 498 0.85 13.99 -1.63
CA VAL A 498 0.24 14.51 -0.38
C VAL A 498 -0.17 15.99 -0.51
N LEU A 499 0.57 16.77 -1.28
CA LEU A 499 0.28 18.16 -1.66
C LEU A 499 -1.00 18.28 -2.52
N ARG A 500 -1.52 17.19 -3.10
CA ARG A 500 -2.80 17.16 -3.83
C ARG A 500 -4.01 16.95 -2.93
N LEU A 501 -3.83 16.52 -1.67
CA LEU A 501 -4.89 16.02 -0.80
C LEU A 501 -5.25 16.91 0.40
N THR A 502 -4.89 18.18 0.39
CA THR A 502 -5.41 19.15 1.37
C THR A 502 -6.41 20.09 0.67
N PRO A 503 -7.69 20.21 1.13
CA PRO A 503 -8.73 20.90 0.33
C PRO A 503 -8.48 22.42 0.19
N GLY A 504 -9.20 23.26 -0.58
CA GLY A 504 -9.92 23.03 -1.84
C GLY A 504 -9.09 23.30 -3.12
N GLY A 505 -8.19 22.38 -3.49
CA GLY A 505 -7.12 22.64 -4.47
C GLY A 505 -6.09 23.76 -4.20
N PRO A 506 -5.64 24.05 -2.96
CA PRO A 506 -4.59 24.98 -2.64
C PRO A 506 -3.53 24.20 -1.81
N PHE A 507 -2.35 24.76 -1.61
CA PHE A 507 -1.82 24.70 -0.25
C PHE A 507 -2.02 26.11 0.31
N PRO A 508 -2.41 26.22 1.58
CA PRO A 508 -2.71 25.12 2.49
C PRO A 508 -4.03 24.42 2.16
N ARG A 509 -4.39 23.38 2.95
CA ARG A 509 -5.79 23.01 3.30
C ARG A 509 -6.71 24.25 3.23
N PRO A 510 -8.06 24.20 3.14
CA PRO A 510 -8.80 25.37 3.56
C PRO A 510 -8.40 25.41 5.02
N LEU A 511 -7.58 26.40 5.36
CA LEU A 511 -7.07 26.45 6.70
C LEU A 511 -8.33 26.41 7.59
N PRO A 512 -8.31 25.66 8.71
CA PRO A 512 -9.49 25.52 9.54
C PRO A 512 -10.18 26.88 9.73
N PRO A 513 -11.52 26.95 9.78
CA PRO A 513 -12.24 28.21 9.85
C PRO A 513 -11.58 29.18 10.83
N GLY A 514 -11.36 30.42 10.39
CA GLY A 514 -10.57 31.39 11.15
C GLY A 514 -9.07 31.36 10.85
N GLN A 515 -8.60 30.69 9.81
CA GLN A 515 -7.22 30.80 9.31
C GLN A 515 -7.25 31.09 7.80
N TRP A 516 -6.32 31.91 7.30
CA TRP A 516 -6.18 32.22 5.88
C TRP A 516 -4.75 32.63 5.56
N THR A 517 -4.40 32.64 4.27
CA THR A 517 -3.09 33.13 3.79
C THR A 517 -3.20 34.32 2.85
N SER A 518 -4.42 34.78 2.53
CA SER A 518 -4.67 35.92 1.67
C SER A 518 -4.19 37.23 2.32
N LEU A 519 -3.79 38.18 1.47
CA LEU A 519 -3.41 39.52 1.91
C LEU A 519 -4.64 40.44 1.98
N SER A 520 -5.72 40.10 1.28
CA SER A 520 -7.00 40.81 1.25
C SER A 520 -7.88 40.52 2.47
N ALA A 521 -8.91 41.37 2.65
CA ALA A 521 -9.74 41.58 3.83
C ALA A 521 -10.69 40.43 4.27
N GLU A 522 -10.27 39.17 4.25
CA GLU A 522 -11.07 38.05 4.79
C GLU A 522 -10.98 37.90 6.33
N GLY A 523 -10.44 38.89 7.04
CA GLY A 523 -10.29 38.86 8.50
C GLY A 523 -10.49 40.22 9.18
N PRO A 524 -10.49 40.27 10.52
CA PRO A 524 -10.71 41.51 11.27
C PRO A 524 -9.57 42.51 11.02
N ASP A 525 -9.94 43.77 10.80
CA ASP A 525 -8.98 44.89 10.78
C ASP A 525 -8.20 44.89 12.10
N SER A 526 -6.88 44.77 12.03
CA SER A 526 -6.07 44.69 13.23
C SER A 526 -4.68 45.28 13.02
N ALA A 527 -4.24 46.03 14.04
CA ALA A 527 -2.97 46.73 14.04
C ALA A 527 -1.74 45.79 14.12
N VAL A 528 -1.95 44.48 14.32
CA VAL A 528 -0.85 43.49 14.43
C VAL A 528 -0.39 42.94 13.08
N TRP A 529 -1.07 43.31 12.00
CA TRP A 529 -0.81 42.83 10.65
C TRP A 529 0.43 43.55 10.11
N GLN A 530 1.52 42.80 9.93
CA GLN A 530 2.73 43.35 9.32
C GLN A 530 2.54 43.45 7.80
N ALA A 531 2.99 44.55 7.21
CA ALA A 531 2.86 44.79 5.79
C ALA A 531 3.78 43.84 4.99
N PRO A 532 3.33 43.28 3.84
CA PRO A 532 4.14 42.41 2.98
C PRO A 532 5.50 43.01 2.58
N GLU A 533 5.57 44.32 2.40
CA GLU A 533 6.78 45.08 2.06
C GLU A 533 7.86 44.94 3.14
N GLN A 534 7.46 44.74 4.40
CA GLN A 534 8.37 44.55 5.53
C GLN A 534 8.89 43.11 5.64
N LEU A 535 8.35 42.19 4.83
CA LEU A 535 8.75 40.78 4.74
C LEU A 535 9.54 40.48 3.45
N THR A 536 9.81 41.49 2.63
CA THR A 536 10.61 41.31 1.41
C THR A 536 12.02 40.86 1.76
N GLY A 537 12.52 39.83 1.08
CA GLY A 537 13.88 39.35 1.27
C GLY A 537 14.03 38.14 2.20
N VAL A 538 12.93 37.66 2.80
CA VAL A 538 12.93 36.52 3.73
C VAL A 538 12.36 35.27 3.04
N ASP A 539 13.07 34.15 3.14
CA ASP A 539 12.55 32.83 2.75
C ASP A 539 11.72 32.25 3.88
N LEU A 540 10.46 31.93 3.57
CA LEU A 540 9.46 31.48 4.52
C LEU A 540 9.13 30.01 4.27
N ALA A 541 9.05 29.19 5.32
CA ALA A 541 8.41 27.88 5.24
C ALA A 541 6.88 28.00 5.36
N CYS A 542 6.38 29.05 6.02
CA CYS A 542 4.96 29.28 6.19
C CYS A 542 4.65 30.76 6.46
N TYR A 543 3.52 31.21 5.92
CA TYR A 543 2.90 32.49 6.20
C TYR A 543 1.39 32.32 6.33
N GLY A 544 0.80 33.02 7.29
CA GLY A 544 -0.64 33.18 7.31
C GLY A 544 -1.14 34.03 8.46
N ARG A 545 -2.45 34.09 8.58
CA ARG A 545 -3.18 34.86 9.58
C ARG A 545 -4.30 34.01 10.14
N GLY A 546 -4.72 34.30 11.36
CA GLY A 546 -5.88 33.66 11.92
C GLY A 546 -6.58 34.46 13.01
N GLU A 547 -7.85 34.14 13.22
CA GLU A 547 -8.68 34.55 14.32
C GLU A 547 -8.99 33.31 15.15
N LEU A 548 -8.27 33.14 16.26
CA LEU A 548 -8.29 31.94 17.09
C LEU A 548 -9.44 31.98 18.10
N PRO A 549 -10.45 31.11 18.00
CA PRO A 549 -11.54 31.10 18.98
C PRO A 549 -11.08 30.65 20.38
N PRO A 550 -11.78 31.08 21.45
CA PRO A 550 -11.50 30.62 22.82
C PRO A 550 -11.51 29.09 22.94
N GLY A 551 -10.44 28.51 23.48
CA GLY A 551 -10.34 27.07 23.71
C GLY A 551 -10.03 26.23 22.47
N GLU A 552 -9.84 26.85 21.30
CA GLU A 552 -9.43 26.16 20.08
C GLU A 552 -7.91 26.19 19.86
N GLU A 553 -7.45 25.37 18.92
CA GLU A 553 -6.06 25.28 18.49
C GLU A 553 -5.99 25.36 16.96
N HIS A 554 -5.18 26.27 16.46
CA HIS A 554 -4.83 26.36 15.04
C HIS A 554 -3.55 25.56 14.78
N SER A 555 -3.48 24.90 13.62
CA SER A 555 -2.35 24.05 13.25
C SER A 555 -1.84 24.42 11.86
N TRP A 556 -0.57 24.84 11.81
CA TRP A 556 0.12 25.28 10.61
C TRP A 556 1.15 24.24 10.18
N PRO A 557 0.95 23.59 9.02
CA PRO A 557 1.91 22.62 8.49
C PRO A 557 3.20 23.29 8.02
N LEU A 558 4.34 22.68 8.34
CA LEU A 558 5.67 23.10 7.92
C LEU A 558 6.38 21.93 7.24
N MET A 559 6.72 22.07 5.96
CA MET A 559 7.48 21.03 5.24
C MET A 559 8.97 21.34 5.28
N LEU A 560 9.70 20.58 6.10
CA LEU A 560 11.12 20.74 6.34
C LEU A 560 11.92 19.64 5.61
N THR A 561 13.19 19.94 5.35
CA THR A 561 14.13 19.13 4.59
C THR A 561 15.43 19.00 5.36
N ASP A 562 16.27 18.07 4.90
CA ASP A 562 17.64 17.86 5.37
C ASP A 562 18.52 19.12 5.27
N GLU A 563 18.09 20.10 4.48
CA GLU A 563 18.81 21.35 4.25
C GLU A 563 18.40 22.48 5.22
N ASP A 564 17.35 22.29 6.03
CA ASP A 564 16.88 23.28 7.00
C ASP A 564 17.69 23.21 8.30
N ARG A 565 18.24 24.33 8.74
CA ARG A 565 19.11 24.40 9.92
C ARG A 565 18.41 25.03 11.12
N SER A 566 17.51 25.96 10.86
CA SER A 566 16.71 26.57 11.91
C SER A 566 15.46 27.21 11.36
N LEU A 567 14.47 27.38 12.24
CA LEU A 567 13.26 28.13 12.01
C LEU A 567 13.23 29.35 12.93
N GLU A 568 12.78 30.48 12.41
CA GLU A 568 12.38 31.64 13.21
C GLU A 568 10.87 31.85 13.04
N ILE A 569 10.13 31.65 14.13
CA ILE A 569 8.69 31.71 14.20
C ILE A 569 8.31 33.01 14.87
N THR A 570 7.62 33.88 14.15
CA THR A 570 7.04 35.10 14.72
C THR A 570 5.53 35.01 14.67
N VAL A 571 4.90 35.09 15.85
CA VAL A 571 3.44 35.17 16.00
C VAL A 571 3.09 36.55 16.57
N ARG A 572 2.51 37.42 15.74
CA ARG A 572 2.08 38.78 16.12
C ARG A 572 0.64 38.76 16.58
N CYS A 573 0.34 39.31 17.74
CA CYS A 573 -1.04 39.48 18.23
C CYS A 573 -1.09 40.57 19.31
N ALA A 574 -2.30 40.95 19.74
CA ALA A 574 -2.48 42.03 20.72
C ALA A 574 -1.99 41.68 22.12
N ASP A 575 -2.03 40.39 22.49
CA ASP A 575 -1.50 39.86 23.76
C ASP A 575 -0.71 38.56 23.53
N PRO A 576 0.58 38.66 23.17
CA PRO A 576 1.42 37.49 22.87
C PRO A 576 1.63 36.56 24.06
N LYS A 577 1.45 37.04 25.29
CA LYS A 577 1.60 36.23 26.50
C LYS A 577 0.43 35.27 26.71
N ALA A 578 -0.71 35.56 26.10
CA ALA A 578 -1.89 34.70 26.13
C ALA A 578 -1.80 33.53 25.12
N LEU A 579 -0.84 33.56 24.19
CA LEU A 579 -0.65 32.51 23.19
C LEU A 579 0.31 31.42 23.67
N SER A 580 -0.03 30.16 23.37
CA SER A 580 0.85 29.01 23.45
C SER A 580 1.17 28.55 22.03
N VAL A 581 2.47 28.45 21.73
CA VAL A 581 3.00 28.00 20.44
C VAL A 581 3.80 26.73 20.66
N ARG A 582 3.38 25.62 20.04
CA ARG A 582 3.99 24.29 20.20
C ARG A 582 4.40 23.70 18.86
N PHE A 583 5.39 22.82 18.87
CA PHE A 583 5.93 22.16 17.69
C PHE A 583 5.67 20.67 17.76
N ALA A 584 4.78 20.18 16.92
CA ALA A 584 4.63 18.74 16.68
C ALA A 584 5.64 18.30 15.63
N THR A 585 6.40 17.27 15.99
CA THR A 585 7.48 16.70 15.18
C THR A 585 6.91 15.66 14.21
N PRO A 586 7.60 15.33 13.10
CA PRO A 586 7.19 14.27 12.17
C PRO A 586 7.28 12.88 12.80
N ILE A 587 8.16 12.74 13.80
CA ILE A 587 8.45 11.50 14.51
C ILE A 587 8.58 11.79 16.02
N GLY A 588 7.75 11.16 16.83
CA GLY A 588 7.85 11.25 18.29
C GLY A 588 7.07 12.39 18.95
N PRO A 589 7.41 12.77 20.19
CA PRO A 589 6.68 13.76 20.97
C PRO A 589 6.84 15.20 20.42
N GLU A 590 6.00 16.11 20.90
CA GLU A 590 6.18 17.55 20.65
C GLU A 590 7.49 18.05 21.27
N VAL A 591 8.09 19.09 20.66
CA VAL A 591 9.28 19.73 21.23
C VAL A 591 8.91 20.37 22.57
N ALA A 592 9.61 19.96 23.62
CA ALA A 592 9.38 20.46 24.97
C ALA A 592 9.56 21.99 25.05
N GLU A 593 8.86 22.64 25.97
CA GLU A 593 8.99 24.10 26.13
C GLU A 593 10.36 24.52 26.65
N ASP A 594 11.05 23.63 27.37
CA ASP A 594 12.38 23.79 27.92
C ASP A 594 13.49 23.10 27.10
N ASP A 595 13.17 22.64 25.89
CA ASP A 595 14.17 22.03 24.98
C ASP A 595 15.27 23.02 24.62
N THR A 596 16.53 22.58 24.66
CA THR A 596 17.69 23.45 24.39
C THR A 596 17.76 23.96 22.95
N HIS A 597 17.11 23.28 22.00
CA HIS A 597 17.02 23.72 20.61
C HIS A 597 15.94 24.79 20.40
N ARG A 598 15.09 25.00 21.40
CA ARG A 598 14.02 26.00 21.38
C ARG A 598 14.41 27.20 22.23
N THR A 599 14.54 28.35 21.59
CA THR A 599 14.77 29.63 22.28
C THR A 599 13.73 30.65 21.86
N GLY A 600 13.56 31.74 22.61
CA GLY A 600 12.62 32.78 22.19
C GLY A 600 12.37 33.86 23.21
N VAL A 601 11.68 34.91 22.76
CA VAL A 601 11.28 36.06 23.56
C VAL A 601 9.82 36.41 23.29
N ILE A 602 9.10 36.78 24.36
CA ILE A 602 7.74 37.29 24.28
C ILE A 602 7.78 38.80 24.46
N GLY A 603 7.50 39.54 23.39
CA GLY A 603 7.46 41.00 23.36
C GLY A 603 6.10 41.58 23.72
N SER A 604 5.91 42.87 23.43
CA SER A 604 4.63 43.57 23.63
C SER A 604 3.60 43.26 22.55
N ASP A 605 4.03 42.91 21.34
CA ASP A 605 3.19 42.77 20.14
C ASP A 605 3.47 41.48 19.34
N ALA A 606 4.48 40.69 19.75
CA ALA A 606 4.82 39.42 19.12
C ALA A 606 5.48 38.41 20.07
N GLN A 607 5.33 37.13 19.77
CA GLN A 607 6.18 36.05 20.27
C GLN A 607 7.16 35.66 19.17
N VAL A 608 8.47 35.70 19.45
CA VAL A 608 9.53 35.31 18.51
C VAL A 608 10.24 34.09 19.08
N LEU A 609 10.10 32.95 18.41
CA LEU A 609 10.72 31.69 18.79
C LEU A 609 11.71 31.27 17.72
N ARG A 610 12.83 30.67 18.13
CA ARG A 610 13.78 30.01 17.26
C ARG A 610 13.81 28.52 17.60
N LEU A 611 13.81 27.68 16.56
CA LEU A 611 14.01 26.25 16.67
C LEU A 611 15.23 25.86 15.83
N ASP A 612 16.30 25.42 16.48
CA ASP A 612 17.48 24.87 15.80
C ASP A 612 17.23 23.41 15.43
N LEU A 613 17.60 23.02 14.20
CA LEU A 613 17.43 21.68 13.66
C LEU A 613 18.79 20.99 13.49
N PRO A 614 18.86 19.65 13.68
CA PRO A 614 17.75 18.78 14.06
C PRO A 614 17.47 18.78 15.58
N VAL A 615 16.25 18.41 15.99
CA VAL A 615 15.84 18.34 17.41
C VAL A 615 15.87 16.91 17.89
N GLU A 616 16.50 16.65 19.04
CA GLU A 616 16.47 15.33 19.67
C GLU A 616 15.10 15.06 20.30
N VAL A 617 14.32 14.14 19.72
CA VAL A 617 12.96 13.82 20.17
C VAL A 617 12.92 12.62 21.13
N MET A 618 13.96 11.79 21.10
CA MET A 618 14.26 10.70 22.02
C MET A 618 15.79 10.51 22.05
N PRO A 619 16.38 9.86 23.08
CA PRO A 619 17.81 9.59 23.11
C PRO A 619 18.32 9.00 21.79
N ASP A 620 19.30 9.66 21.17
CA ASP A 620 19.91 9.30 19.88
C ASP A 620 18.95 9.31 18.67
N ARG A 621 17.79 9.96 18.76
CA ARG A 621 16.82 10.14 17.66
C ARG A 621 16.48 11.59 17.43
N PHE A 622 16.66 12.01 16.19
CA PHE A 622 16.57 13.40 15.79
C PHE A 622 15.44 13.58 14.77
N ALA A 623 14.53 14.51 15.04
CA ALA A 623 13.60 15.01 14.06
C ALA A 623 14.25 16.17 13.30
N HIS A 624 14.27 16.08 11.97
CA HIS A 624 14.88 17.08 11.11
C HIS A 624 13.93 17.47 9.98
N ASP A 625 13.90 16.63 8.94
CA ASP A 625 13.06 16.76 7.76
C ASP A 625 11.68 16.10 7.93
N GLY A 626 10.76 16.39 7.02
CA GLY A 626 9.39 15.88 7.00
C GLY A 626 8.33 16.92 7.36
N LEU A 627 7.10 16.46 7.56
CA LEU A 627 5.95 17.32 7.87
C LEU A 627 5.84 17.59 9.38
N TRP A 628 6.24 18.79 9.77
CA TRP A 628 6.03 19.34 11.10
C TRP A 628 4.69 20.07 11.17
N ALA A 629 4.18 20.27 12.38
CA ALA A 629 3.03 21.14 12.61
C ALA A 629 3.30 22.13 13.76
N LEU A 630 3.11 23.41 13.46
CA LEU A 630 3.12 24.48 14.44
C LEU A 630 1.71 24.69 14.98
N ARG A 631 1.51 24.45 16.27
CA ARG A 631 0.22 24.58 16.95
C ARG A 631 0.16 25.88 17.72
N ILE A 632 -0.90 26.66 17.50
CA ILE A 632 -1.15 27.94 18.17
C ILE A 632 -2.47 27.85 18.91
N SER A 633 -2.44 28.02 20.23
CA SER A 633 -3.63 28.06 21.08
C SER A 633 -3.59 29.29 22.01
N ALA A 634 -4.73 29.68 22.60
CA ALA A 634 -4.82 30.81 23.52
C ALA A 634 -5.44 30.35 24.85
N PRO A 635 -4.72 29.56 25.66
CA PRO A 635 -5.25 29.00 26.90
C PRO A 635 -5.65 30.12 27.87
N GLY A 636 -6.95 30.27 28.11
CA GLY A 636 -7.49 31.28 29.01
C GLY A 636 -8.01 32.56 28.34
N ALA A 637 -7.97 32.67 27.02
CA ALA A 637 -8.61 33.78 26.32
C ALA A 637 -10.15 33.72 26.44
N ALA A 638 -10.77 34.85 26.77
CA ALA A 638 -12.24 34.96 26.88
C ALA A 638 -12.92 35.36 25.55
N ALA A 639 -12.14 35.76 24.55
CA ALA A 639 -12.58 36.18 23.23
C ALA A 639 -11.58 35.69 22.16
N ALA A 640 -11.98 35.75 20.88
CA ALA A 640 -11.12 35.32 19.80
C ALA A 640 -9.86 36.20 19.67
N VAL A 641 -8.72 35.59 19.35
CA VAL A 641 -7.43 36.27 19.25
C VAL A 641 -6.98 36.31 17.79
N ALA A 642 -6.95 37.51 17.22
CA ALA A 642 -6.37 37.72 15.89
C ALA A 642 -4.84 37.69 15.96
N TYR A 643 -4.21 36.92 15.07
CA TYR A 643 -2.76 36.82 14.96
C TYR A 643 -2.27 36.74 13.51
N GLN A 644 -1.00 37.11 13.31
CA GLN A 644 -0.26 36.85 12.08
C GLN A 644 0.93 35.94 12.37
N LEU A 645 1.14 34.92 11.53
CA LEU A 645 2.23 33.97 11.59
C LEU A 645 3.21 34.18 10.43
N THR A 646 4.49 34.25 10.75
CA THR A 646 5.60 34.11 9.79
C THR A 646 6.59 33.07 10.31
N VAL A 647 6.95 32.10 9.47
CA VAL A 647 7.99 31.11 9.78
C VAL A 647 9.11 31.27 8.75
N ALA A 648 10.16 31.98 9.14
CA ALA A 648 11.38 32.12 8.34
C ALA A 648 12.28 30.91 8.53
N THR A 649 13.06 30.56 7.51
CA THR A 649 13.98 29.42 7.58
C THR A 649 15.41 29.83 7.27
N GLU A 650 16.35 29.31 8.06
CA GLU A 650 17.74 29.21 7.65
C GLU A 650 17.92 27.88 6.93
N SER A 651 18.01 27.92 5.61
CA SER A 651 18.01 26.71 4.78
C SER A 651 19.04 26.76 3.67
N GLY A 652 19.47 25.59 3.20
CA GLY A 652 20.07 25.42 1.88
C GLY A 652 19.07 25.68 0.75
N VAL A 653 17.77 25.43 0.99
CA VAL A 653 16.68 25.73 0.05
C VAL A 653 16.33 27.22 0.14
N ARG A 654 16.95 28.02 -0.75
CA ARG A 654 16.72 29.46 -0.83
C ARG A 654 16.06 29.82 -2.15
N ILE A 655 15.07 30.70 -2.09
CA ILE A 655 14.51 31.30 -3.30
C ILE A 655 15.50 32.34 -3.87
N GLY A 656 16.35 32.93 -3.02
CA GLY A 656 17.48 33.81 -3.39
C GLY A 656 17.09 35.26 -3.68
N GLU A 657 17.94 36.03 -4.38
CA GLU A 657 17.59 37.35 -4.96
C GLU A 657 16.63 37.21 -6.16
N ALA A 658 15.61 36.37 -6.00
CA ALA A 658 14.66 36.09 -7.06
C ALA A 658 14.04 37.40 -7.58
N ALA A 659 14.28 37.70 -8.85
CA ALA A 659 13.72 38.87 -9.50
C ALA A 659 12.40 38.48 -10.16
N VAL A 660 11.32 39.14 -9.73
CA VAL A 660 10.07 39.19 -10.49
C VAL A 660 10.15 40.39 -11.41
N ARG A 661 10.16 40.17 -12.72
CA ARG A 661 10.17 41.23 -13.73
C ARG A 661 8.93 41.16 -14.59
N ARG A 662 8.33 42.33 -14.84
CA ARG A 662 7.24 42.44 -15.79
C ARG A 662 7.74 43.02 -17.10
N ALA A 663 7.71 42.22 -18.16
CA ALA A 663 8.11 42.67 -19.49
C ALA A 663 7.13 43.73 -20.04
N PRO A 664 7.55 44.57 -21.02
CA PRO A 664 6.69 45.58 -21.63
C PRO A 664 5.36 45.05 -22.23
N GLY A 665 5.28 43.76 -22.53
CA GLY A 665 4.07 43.07 -23.00
C GLY A 665 3.22 42.41 -21.90
N GLY A 666 3.43 42.75 -20.63
CA GLY A 666 2.63 42.25 -19.49
C GLY A 666 3.07 40.91 -18.89
N ALA A 667 3.91 40.14 -19.61
CA ALA A 667 4.44 38.86 -19.14
C ALA A 667 5.25 39.00 -17.84
N LEU A 668 4.98 38.11 -16.89
CA LEU A 668 5.70 38.04 -15.62
C LEU A 668 6.77 36.95 -15.72
N THR A 669 8.02 37.31 -15.45
CA THR A 669 9.14 36.37 -15.39
C THR A 669 9.68 36.32 -13.99
N VAL A 670 9.91 35.13 -13.47
CA VAL A 670 10.55 34.87 -12.18
C VAL A 670 11.83 34.10 -12.41
N THR A 671 12.92 34.61 -11.86
CA THR A 671 14.17 33.85 -11.74
C THR A 671 14.32 33.43 -10.30
N THR A 672 14.57 32.14 -10.04
CA THR A 672 14.79 31.58 -8.70
C THR A 672 16.20 31.00 -8.62
N GLU A 673 16.88 31.15 -7.50
CA GLU A 673 18.24 30.63 -7.29
C GLU A 673 18.20 29.31 -6.50
N LEU A 674 17.55 28.29 -7.06
CA LEU A 674 17.35 27.00 -6.38
C LEU A 674 18.51 26.00 -6.59
N GLY A 675 19.59 26.39 -7.28
CA GLY A 675 20.71 25.52 -7.61
C GLY A 675 20.29 24.33 -8.48
N ASP A 676 20.88 23.15 -8.24
CA ASP A 676 20.56 21.90 -8.95
C ASP A 676 19.30 21.18 -8.43
N ARG A 677 18.50 21.83 -7.58
CA ARG A 677 17.31 21.23 -6.96
C ARG A 677 16.19 21.03 -7.97
N ARG A 678 15.40 19.98 -7.75
CA ARG A 678 14.24 19.70 -8.60
C ARG A 678 13.10 20.61 -8.19
N VAL A 679 12.76 21.55 -9.06
CA VAL A 679 11.61 22.43 -8.88
C VAL A 679 10.40 21.78 -9.55
N HIS A 680 9.37 21.50 -8.77
CA HIS A 680 8.15 20.86 -9.25
C HIS A 680 7.09 21.88 -9.65
N ARG A 681 7.03 23.01 -8.93
CA ARG A 681 6.01 24.04 -9.13
C ARG A 681 6.49 25.40 -8.65
N VAL A 682 6.12 26.44 -9.40
CA VAL A 682 6.30 27.84 -9.03
C VAL A 682 5.00 28.59 -9.26
N GLU A 683 4.52 29.31 -8.25
CA GLU A 683 3.26 30.04 -8.25
C GLU A 683 3.46 31.45 -7.71
N VAL A 684 2.75 32.42 -8.29
CA VAL A 684 2.63 33.77 -7.76
C VAL A 684 1.23 33.95 -7.20
N LEU A 685 1.16 34.30 -5.92
CA LEU A 685 -0.07 34.50 -5.17
C LEU A 685 -0.42 35.98 -5.18
N ALA A 686 -1.62 36.29 -5.67
CA ALA A 686 -2.18 37.63 -5.65
C ALA A 686 -2.74 37.98 -4.26
N ALA A 687 -3.08 39.26 -4.05
CA ALA A 687 -3.58 39.74 -2.78
C ALA A 687 -4.90 39.08 -2.37
N ASP A 688 -5.77 38.77 -3.34
CA ASP A 688 -7.05 38.08 -3.17
C ASP A 688 -6.91 36.57 -2.88
N GLY A 689 -5.69 36.05 -2.77
CA GLY A 689 -5.41 34.64 -2.53
C GLY A 689 -5.42 33.77 -3.79
N SER A 690 -5.73 34.32 -4.97
CA SER A 690 -5.61 33.59 -6.23
C SER A 690 -4.15 33.27 -6.54
N ALA A 691 -3.91 32.09 -7.13
CA ALA A 691 -2.58 31.62 -7.49
C ALA A 691 -2.43 31.51 -9.00
N VAL A 692 -1.34 32.05 -9.54
CA VAL A 692 -0.97 31.93 -10.95
C VAL A 692 0.27 31.06 -11.06
N ARG A 693 0.15 29.93 -11.76
CA ARG A 693 1.27 29.03 -12.04
C ARG A 693 2.18 29.62 -13.11
N LEU A 694 3.49 29.49 -12.91
CA LEU A 694 4.51 29.85 -13.89
C LEU A 694 5.05 28.59 -14.59
N GLU A 695 5.36 28.71 -15.87
CA GLU A 695 5.91 27.63 -16.69
C GLU A 695 7.42 27.82 -16.93
N PRO A 696 8.22 26.75 -17.03
CA PRO A 696 9.65 26.86 -17.32
C PRO A 696 9.92 27.51 -18.68
N THR A 697 10.88 28.45 -18.75
CA THR A 697 11.27 29.05 -20.04
C THR A 697 12.20 28.12 -20.83
N THR A 698 11.88 27.86 -22.09
CA THR A 698 12.69 27.01 -22.99
C THR A 698 14.06 27.65 -23.28
N GLY A 699 15.13 26.88 -23.11
CA GLY A 699 16.49 27.28 -23.50
C GLY A 699 17.29 28.11 -22.47
N SER A 700 16.78 28.31 -21.25
CA SER A 700 17.53 28.96 -20.15
C SER A 700 18.02 27.95 -19.12
N ALA A 701 19.09 28.31 -18.40
CA ALA A 701 19.57 27.58 -17.21
C ALA A 701 18.43 27.30 -16.21
N ALA A 702 18.55 26.21 -15.44
CA ALA A 702 17.60 25.83 -14.39
C ALA A 702 17.24 27.05 -13.52
N GLY A 703 15.94 27.30 -13.30
CA GLY A 703 15.48 28.37 -12.40
C GLY A 703 14.83 29.61 -13.05
N ARG A 704 14.48 29.61 -14.35
CA ARG A 704 13.64 30.67 -14.94
C ARG A 704 12.25 30.17 -15.31
N PHE A 705 11.25 30.91 -14.85
CA PHE A 705 9.83 30.62 -15.05
C PHE A 705 9.11 31.85 -15.55
N ALA A 706 8.09 31.68 -16.40
CA ALA A 706 7.32 32.78 -16.95
C ALA A 706 5.84 32.42 -17.10
N VAL A 707 5.00 33.45 -17.11
CA VAL A 707 3.60 33.36 -17.50
C VAL A 707 3.24 34.56 -18.36
N ALA A 708 2.47 34.33 -19.42
CA ALA A 708 1.97 35.40 -20.26
C ALA A 708 0.82 36.13 -19.55
N ASP A 709 1.01 37.42 -19.33
CA ASP A 709 0.02 38.40 -18.86
C ASP A 709 -1.02 37.88 -17.85
N PRO A 710 -0.60 37.65 -16.59
CA PRO A 710 -1.48 37.07 -15.59
C PRO A 710 -2.51 38.09 -15.10
N ALA A 711 -3.78 37.89 -15.47
CA ALA A 711 -4.89 38.71 -14.99
C ALA A 711 -4.96 38.68 -13.45
N GLY A 712 -5.13 39.84 -12.82
CA GLY A 712 -5.28 39.98 -11.36
C GLY A 712 -4.00 40.32 -10.59
N LEU A 713 -2.81 40.14 -11.17
CA LEU A 713 -1.56 40.65 -10.59
C LEU A 713 -1.35 42.10 -11.09
N GLY A 714 -1.68 43.08 -10.25
CA GLY A 714 -1.69 44.51 -10.56
C GLY A 714 -0.35 45.13 -11.00
N ALA A 715 -0.38 46.46 -11.21
CA ALA A 715 0.69 47.28 -11.80
C ALA A 715 2.10 47.06 -11.22
N ALA A 716 3.11 47.61 -11.92
CA ALA A 716 4.56 47.45 -11.70
C ALA A 716 5.13 47.92 -10.33
N GLU A 717 4.28 48.13 -9.31
CA GLU A 717 4.65 48.56 -7.96
C GLU A 717 3.91 47.72 -6.87
N SER A 718 3.49 46.49 -7.19
CA SER A 718 2.83 45.59 -6.23
C SER A 718 3.80 44.59 -5.61
N THR A 719 3.68 44.35 -4.30
CA THR A 719 4.32 43.21 -3.62
C THR A 719 3.52 41.95 -3.93
N VAL A 720 4.19 40.92 -4.41
CA VAL A 720 3.61 39.60 -4.70
C VAL A 720 4.23 38.54 -3.80
N ARG A 721 3.50 37.45 -3.56
CA ARG A 721 4.04 36.31 -2.81
C ARG A 721 4.35 35.16 -3.77
N LEU A 722 5.63 34.86 -3.93
CA LEU A 722 6.08 33.70 -4.69
C LEU A 722 6.02 32.47 -3.80
N ARG A 723 5.50 31.36 -4.32
CA ARG A 723 5.56 30.04 -3.71
C ARG A 723 6.29 29.08 -4.63
N VAL A 724 7.25 28.35 -4.08
CA VAL A 724 8.04 27.34 -4.76
C VAL A 724 7.86 26.01 -4.04
N ALA A 725 7.49 24.98 -4.79
CA ALA A 725 7.52 23.60 -4.32
C ALA A 725 8.51 22.78 -5.13
N GLY A 726 9.28 21.94 -4.44
CA GLY A 726 10.37 21.17 -5.02
C GLY A 726 10.84 20.06 -4.10
N ALA A 727 11.98 19.48 -4.44
CA ALA A 727 12.68 18.50 -3.62
C ALA A 727 14.13 18.91 -3.40
N SER A 728 14.64 18.67 -2.19
CA SER A 728 16.03 18.85 -1.79
C SER A 728 16.96 17.94 -2.59
N ALA A 729 18.27 18.12 -2.41
CA ALA A 729 19.26 17.24 -3.05
C ALA A 729 19.08 15.74 -2.69
N LEU A 730 18.60 15.46 -1.47
CA LEU A 730 18.30 14.10 -1.00
C LEU A 730 16.87 13.64 -1.33
N GLY A 731 16.07 14.50 -1.96
CA GLY A 731 14.70 14.20 -2.38
C GLY A 731 13.63 14.52 -1.33
N HIS A 732 13.99 15.20 -0.23
CA HIS A 732 13.03 15.67 0.76
C HIS A 732 12.23 16.84 0.17
N PRO A 733 10.90 16.74 0.13
CA PRO A 733 10.10 17.77 -0.50
C PRO A 733 10.01 19.03 0.37
N PHE A 734 9.81 20.16 -0.27
CA PHE A 734 9.70 21.44 0.41
C PHE A 734 8.63 22.33 -0.22
N VAL A 735 8.12 23.24 0.60
CA VAL A 735 7.41 24.43 0.16
C VAL A 735 8.12 25.64 0.75
N ARG A 736 8.49 26.59 -0.10
CA ARG A 736 9.06 27.87 0.30
C ARG A 736 8.25 29.01 -0.28
N GLU A 737 8.08 30.05 0.50
CA GLU A 737 7.40 31.28 0.12
C GLU A 737 8.34 32.47 0.27
N ARG A 738 8.16 33.49 -0.56
CA ARG A 738 8.91 34.75 -0.47
C ARG A 738 8.08 35.91 -0.98
N PHE A 739 8.06 37.02 -0.24
CA PHE A 739 7.49 38.28 -0.73
C PHE A 739 8.50 39.02 -1.60
N LEU A 740 8.06 39.46 -2.78
CA LEU A 740 8.91 40.08 -3.80
C LEU A 740 8.22 41.32 -4.36
N THR A 741 8.98 42.38 -4.61
CA THR A 741 8.51 43.56 -5.35
C THR A 741 8.64 43.30 -6.84
N VAL A 742 7.57 43.58 -7.60
CA VAL A 742 7.60 43.45 -9.06
C VAL A 742 8.42 44.59 -9.67
N GLY A 743 9.56 44.29 -10.27
CA GLY A 743 10.36 45.27 -11.03
C GLY A 743 9.88 45.45 -12.47
N ARG A 744 10.23 46.59 -13.09
CA ARG A 744 10.13 46.81 -14.54
C ARG A 744 11.29 46.19 -15.31
#